data_AF-A0AAJ2KII0-F1
#
_entry.id   AF-A0AAJ2KII0-F1
#
_cell.length_a   1.000
_cell.length_b   1.000
_cell.length_c   1.000
_cell.angle_alpha   90.00
_cell.angle_beta   90.00
_cell.angle_gamma   90.00
#
_symmetry.space_group_name_H-M   'P 1'
#
loop_
_entity.id
_entity.type
_entity.pdbx_description
1 polymer ?
#
loop_
_entity_poly.entity_id
_entity_poly.type
_entity_poly.pdbx_seq_one_letter_code
_entity_poly.pdbx_strand_id
1 'polypeptide(L)'
;MTRHSNALGLTCEYRWEIIDGQPRVVEHQTSDGEHFHFRYDREARTTWVTDVLGRELEIHYNKDHRVTSSRDYSGDHYVIEIDDTGNMTGLTLPDGNQLAFEYDEFARLLKETDPLGRSIRYQYHHLTTLITQVDYPDGSAWKANYDAKGNLVAEIDALGHKTEYLNSEDGLPHTIIDATYKSKYLWWNTLAQVQRFQDCSGKSTHYRYDERHHLIAVTDALNNTTTLERKPDGEVLRINHPDGTSETFTYNELGQVLTHTDGKGQTTQLLRNGRGLPKWRQDAKGQTITYEYDKAIRLVALTNENDATYRFAYDDADRLIEEKRIDNLTRRFSYNLGGHLTQVEEIGYGEKGEQPRRSTHLERDPIGRLLAKLNDDARQDYTYDDGDRLLSIERKPTDTGRKLGVTAEKLEFAYDLLGRLTTETTPQGALAYDYDQLSNLTTLTLPTGQHLNHLYYGSGHLHQLNLDGQLISDMERDDLHREIYRTQGKLTSCFGYDSMGRKAWQYATTLPAEKLSQIQNPLIKPERYVEHAYNPIHRRYEYDPAGELSRTLDKLRGETQYEYEANGQLLARNTGRVVDGEEFRYDAAANRLNFNTSRFDHVKDNRLKQWANHEYKYDAWGNLIEKVVGIVRWQTFTYDCENRLVKTETMAGTQVESTSSYQYDSLGRRVAKQSEIKGQTDHKRFLWQGLRMLREESPGQSSLYLYEPGSYAPLARVDEKEGEVENEVYYFHTDQIGTPLEMTDAEGQIVWQAKYRAWGAVEKLVVNEVEQNLRFQGQYFDVETGLHYNTFRYYDPEIGRFITQDPIGLAGGLNFYTYGPNPLTYIDPWGWTGTYIFTDGTTSYIGKGPIVRANRSMAARINGSANATQFAHADFGDSKLGFMVEHRLMEKYDARASNAFANDPVRNSPGKKLYEAADIKTQRKVNRLANSLDKKFKASVGCG
;
A
#
# COMPACT_ATOMS: atom_id res chain seq x y z
N MET A 1 5.76 19.25 -44.80
CA MET A 1 5.71 18.17 -43.80
C MET A 1 7.01 18.21 -43.01
N THR A 2 6.97 18.45 -41.71
CA THR A 2 8.17 18.35 -40.84
C THR A 2 8.07 17.05 -40.07
N ARG A 3 9.20 16.34 -39.96
CA ARG A 3 9.30 15.04 -39.32
C ARG A 3 10.44 15.07 -38.31
N HIS A 4 10.24 14.44 -37.16
CA HIS A 4 11.34 14.13 -36.25
C HIS A 4 11.15 12.70 -35.70
N SER A 5 12.23 12.13 -35.18
CA SER A 5 12.21 10.82 -34.56
C SER A 5 12.90 10.87 -33.19
N ASN A 6 12.39 10.10 -32.22
CA ASN A 6 13.07 9.90 -30.96
C ASN A 6 14.17 8.84 -31.08
N ALA A 7 14.97 8.68 -30.02
CA ALA A 7 16.07 7.72 -29.99
C ALA A 7 15.63 6.24 -30.05
N LEU A 8 14.34 5.93 -29.86
CA LEU A 8 13.77 4.58 -30.01
C LEU A 8 13.09 4.37 -31.37
N GLY A 9 13.22 5.31 -32.31
CA GLY A 9 12.67 5.20 -33.66
C GLY A 9 11.19 5.60 -33.80
N LEU A 10 10.51 6.05 -32.74
CA LEU A 10 9.19 6.66 -32.88
C LEU A 10 9.32 7.92 -33.72
N THR A 11 8.59 7.97 -34.83
CA THR A 11 8.56 9.14 -35.70
C THR A 11 7.27 9.91 -35.46
N CYS A 12 7.38 11.24 -35.38
CA CYS A 12 6.25 12.18 -35.40
C CYS A 12 6.34 13.03 -36.67
N GLU A 13 5.25 13.10 -37.42
CA GLU A 13 5.14 13.86 -38.68
C GLU A 13 4.02 14.90 -38.55
N TYR A 14 4.28 16.09 -39.07
CA TYR A 14 3.37 17.24 -39.01
C TYR A 14 3.11 17.80 -40.39
N ARG A 15 1.83 17.99 -40.71
CA ARG A 15 1.41 18.75 -41.89
C ARG A 15 1.03 20.17 -41.48
N TRP A 16 1.56 21.13 -42.23
CA TRP A 16 1.35 22.55 -41.99
C TRP A 16 0.57 23.17 -43.14
N GLU A 17 -0.31 24.10 -42.81
CA GLU A 17 -1.00 24.97 -43.76
C GLU A 17 -0.88 26.43 -43.32
N ILE A 18 -0.99 27.35 -44.27
CA ILE A 18 -1.12 28.78 -43.97
C ILE A 18 -2.61 29.07 -43.79
N ILE A 19 -3.01 29.37 -42.56
CA ILE A 19 -4.38 29.76 -42.20
C ILE A 19 -4.30 31.19 -41.69
N ASP A 20 -5.02 32.12 -42.33
CA ASP A 20 -5.03 33.55 -42.04
C ASP A 20 -3.64 34.18 -41.95
N GLY A 21 -2.77 33.82 -42.90
CA GLY A 21 -1.40 34.37 -43.00
C GLY A 21 -0.40 33.81 -41.99
N GLN A 22 -0.76 32.79 -41.20
CA GLN A 22 0.16 32.14 -40.24
C GLN A 22 0.25 30.63 -40.48
N PRO A 23 1.45 30.03 -40.32
CA PRO A 23 1.59 28.58 -40.37
C PRO A 23 0.92 27.94 -39.14
N ARG A 24 0.11 26.91 -39.39
CA ARG A 24 -0.55 26.08 -38.38
C ARG A 24 -0.40 24.61 -38.71
N VAL A 25 -0.25 23.79 -37.69
CA VAL A 25 -0.30 22.33 -37.82
C VAL A 25 -1.75 21.94 -38.04
N VAL A 26 -2.06 21.27 -39.13
CA VAL A 26 -3.41 20.77 -39.44
C VAL A 26 -3.51 19.25 -39.30
N GLU A 27 -2.37 18.58 -39.17
CA GLU A 27 -2.29 17.13 -39.00
C GLU A 27 -1.03 16.76 -38.22
N HIS A 28 -1.15 15.81 -37.30
CA HIS A 28 -0.03 15.18 -36.59
C HIS A 28 -0.22 13.68 -36.58
N GLN A 29 0.75 12.93 -37.09
CA GLN A 29 0.73 11.47 -37.08
C GLN A 29 2.01 10.89 -36.50
N THR A 30 1.91 9.69 -35.96
CA THR A 30 3.03 8.94 -35.40
C THR A 30 3.20 7.59 -36.08
N SER A 31 4.43 7.07 -36.12
CA SER A 31 4.76 5.82 -36.83
C SER A 31 4.06 4.56 -36.32
N ASP A 32 3.50 4.59 -35.11
CA ASP A 32 2.77 3.48 -34.48
C ASP A 32 1.26 3.73 -34.39
N GLY A 33 0.76 4.78 -35.06
CA GLY A 33 -0.64 4.84 -35.49
C GLY A 33 -1.50 5.94 -34.87
N GLU A 34 -1.06 6.65 -33.83
CA GLU A 34 -1.78 7.82 -33.31
C GLU A 34 -1.78 8.93 -34.37
N HIS A 35 -2.93 9.58 -34.53
CA HIS A 35 -3.20 10.53 -35.59
C HIS A 35 -4.17 11.62 -35.09
N PHE A 36 -3.90 12.88 -35.42
CA PHE A 36 -4.76 14.00 -35.08
C PHE A 36 -4.95 14.93 -36.27
N HIS A 37 -6.17 15.41 -36.45
CA HIS A 37 -6.50 16.51 -37.35
C HIS A 37 -6.86 17.74 -36.55
N PHE A 38 -6.40 18.91 -36.99
CA PHE A 38 -6.65 20.19 -36.33
C PHE A 38 -7.36 21.13 -37.29
N ARG A 39 -8.44 21.75 -36.82
CA ARG A 39 -9.18 22.79 -37.54
C ARG A 39 -9.25 24.05 -36.69
N TYR A 40 -9.10 25.20 -37.35
CA TYR A 40 -9.02 26.49 -36.67
C TYR A 40 -10.01 27.46 -37.30
N ASP A 41 -10.69 28.23 -36.45
CA ASP A 41 -11.46 29.40 -36.84
C ASP A 41 -10.98 30.58 -36.01
N ARG A 42 -10.27 31.53 -36.63
CA ARG A 42 -9.69 32.67 -35.91
C ARG A 42 -10.70 33.77 -35.63
N GLU A 43 -11.72 33.94 -36.47
CA GLU A 43 -12.78 34.92 -36.23
C GLU A 43 -13.65 34.48 -35.06
N ALA A 44 -14.07 33.22 -35.04
CA ALA A 44 -14.79 32.62 -33.92
C ALA A 44 -13.90 32.35 -32.70
N ARG A 45 -12.56 32.36 -32.88
CA ARG A 45 -11.57 31.98 -31.87
C ARG A 45 -11.84 30.59 -31.30
N THR A 46 -11.94 29.61 -32.20
CA THR A 46 -12.22 28.23 -31.87
C THR A 46 -11.20 27.29 -32.53
N THR A 47 -10.86 26.21 -31.84
CA THR A 47 -10.02 25.12 -32.36
C THR A 47 -10.76 23.80 -32.16
N TRP A 48 -10.77 22.96 -33.19
CA TRP A 48 -11.23 21.58 -33.10
C TRP A 48 -10.07 20.63 -33.30
N VAL A 49 -10.07 19.54 -32.56
CA VAL A 49 -9.08 18.47 -32.70
C VAL A 49 -9.83 17.16 -32.83
N THR A 50 -9.61 16.47 -33.94
CA THR A 50 -10.11 15.10 -34.15
C THR A 50 -8.97 14.12 -33.90
N ASP A 51 -9.17 13.13 -33.04
CA ASP A 51 -8.16 12.12 -32.74
C ASP A 51 -8.23 10.89 -33.67
N VAL A 52 -7.39 9.90 -33.37
CA VAL A 52 -7.25 8.67 -34.16
C VAL A 52 -8.48 7.76 -34.10
N LEU A 53 -9.33 7.94 -33.10
CA LEU A 53 -10.59 7.23 -32.94
C LEU A 53 -11.74 7.95 -33.66
N GLY A 54 -11.49 9.16 -34.20
CA GLY A 54 -12.51 9.98 -34.87
C GLY A 54 -13.32 10.85 -33.90
N ARG A 55 -12.91 10.93 -32.63
CA ARG A 55 -13.55 11.79 -31.62
C ARG A 55 -13.11 13.22 -31.83
N GLU A 56 -13.99 14.20 -31.60
CA GLU A 56 -13.67 15.62 -31.79
C GLU A 56 -13.83 16.40 -30.47
N LEU A 57 -12.75 17.06 -30.04
CA LEU A 57 -12.81 18.08 -28.99
C LEU A 57 -12.85 19.48 -29.59
N GLU A 58 -13.37 20.44 -28.83
CA GLU A 58 -13.53 21.85 -29.19
C GLU A 58 -12.97 22.75 -28.09
N ILE A 59 -12.28 23.82 -28.46
CA ILE A 59 -11.66 24.78 -27.52
C ILE A 59 -11.97 26.20 -27.98
N HIS A 60 -12.55 27.02 -27.10
CA HIS A 60 -12.83 28.43 -27.34
C HIS A 60 -11.87 29.34 -26.59
N TYR A 61 -11.56 30.49 -27.20
CA TYR A 61 -10.66 31.48 -26.65
C TYR A 61 -11.29 32.87 -26.58
N ASN A 62 -10.90 33.64 -25.57
CA ASN A 62 -11.19 35.08 -25.52
C ASN A 62 -10.29 35.88 -26.49
N LYS A 63 -10.51 37.21 -26.54
CA LYS A 63 -9.74 38.14 -27.38
C LYS A 63 -8.23 38.14 -27.13
N ASP A 64 -7.79 37.73 -25.94
CA ASP A 64 -6.38 37.65 -25.53
C ASP A 64 -5.79 36.24 -25.74
N HIS A 65 -6.52 35.38 -26.46
CA HIS A 65 -6.15 33.99 -26.76
C HIS A 65 -5.96 33.11 -25.51
N ARG A 66 -6.75 33.37 -24.46
CA ARG A 66 -6.86 32.50 -23.28
C ARG A 66 -8.10 31.62 -23.44
N VAL A 67 -7.98 30.35 -23.04
CA VAL A 67 -9.09 29.38 -23.10
C VAL A 67 -10.21 29.82 -22.15
N THR A 68 -11.44 29.88 -22.65
CA THR A 68 -12.64 30.23 -21.86
C THR A 68 -13.66 29.10 -21.77
N SER A 69 -13.62 28.15 -22.70
CA SER A 69 -14.40 26.92 -22.59
C SER A 69 -13.81 25.84 -23.47
N SER A 70 -14.15 24.60 -23.16
CA SER A 70 -13.84 23.44 -23.98
C SER A 70 -14.94 22.41 -23.94
N ARG A 71 -15.11 21.66 -25.02
CA ARG A 71 -15.81 20.39 -25.07
C ARG A 71 -14.78 19.30 -25.31
N ASP A 72 -14.68 18.30 -24.46
CA ASP A 72 -13.73 17.20 -24.65
C ASP A 72 -14.25 16.14 -25.66
N TYR A 73 -13.56 15.00 -25.74
CA TYR A 73 -13.88 13.93 -26.67
C TYR A 73 -15.17 13.17 -26.33
N SER A 74 -15.62 13.16 -25.08
CA SER A 74 -16.92 12.61 -24.67
C SER A 74 -18.08 13.58 -24.87
N GLY A 75 -17.77 14.85 -25.18
CA GLY A 75 -18.77 15.89 -25.28
C GLY A 75 -18.97 16.68 -23.98
N ASP A 76 -18.15 16.42 -22.97
CA ASP A 76 -18.25 17.07 -21.67
C ASP A 76 -17.72 18.50 -21.74
N HIS A 77 -18.47 19.43 -21.13
CA HIS A 77 -18.27 20.86 -21.28
C HIS A 77 -17.66 21.50 -20.04
N TYR A 78 -16.59 22.27 -20.23
CA TYR A 78 -15.92 23.03 -19.19
C TYR A 78 -15.96 24.51 -19.54
N VAL A 79 -16.25 25.36 -18.55
CA VAL A 79 -16.26 26.83 -18.73
C VAL A 79 -15.32 27.46 -17.71
N ILE A 80 -14.41 28.30 -18.21
CA ILE A 80 -13.40 29.01 -17.42
C ILE A 80 -13.75 30.49 -17.41
N GLU A 81 -14.01 31.01 -16.22
CA GLU A 81 -14.18 32.44 -15.98
C GLU A 81 -12.82 33.08 -15.72
N ILE A 82 -12.56 34.21 -16.38
CA ILE A 82 -11.28 34.89 -16.34
C ILE A 82 -11.51 36.38 -16.11
N ASP A 83 -10.79 36.98 -15.15
CA ASP A 83 -10.81 38.42 -14.91
C ASP A 83 -10.00 39.22 -15.94
N ASP A 84 -10.08 40.55 -15.89
CA ASP A 84 -9.37 41.44 -16.83
C ASP A 84 -7.83 41.30 -16.74
N THR A 85 -7.29 40.81 -15.63
CA THR A 85 -5.84 40.58 -15.46
C THR A 85 -5.41 39.21 -16.00
N GLY A 86 -6.34 38.27 -16.12
CA GLY A 86 -6.14 36.93 -16.62
C GLY A 86 -6.14 35.81 -15.61
N ASN A 87 -6.56 36.08 -14.38
CA ASN A 87 -6.70 35.03 -13.38
C ASN A 87 -7.97 34.24 -13.65
N MET A 88 -7.90 32.93 -13.46
CA MET A 88 -9.07 32.07 -13.50
C MET A 88 -9.87 32.30 -12.21
N THR A 89 -11.04 32.93 -12.30
CA THR A 89 -11.91 33.23 -11.15
C THR A 89 -12.97 32.16 -10.90
N GLY A 90 -13.23 31.32 -11.91
CA GLY A 90 -14.20 30.23 -11.80
C GLY A 90 -13.96 29.13 -12.82
N LEU A 91 -14.36 27.91 -12.47
CA LEU A 91 -14.38 26.74 -13.35
C LEU A 91 -15.73 26.02 -13.17
N THR A 92 -16.53 25.99 -14.22
CA THR A 92 -17.74 25.15 -14.28
C THR A 92 -17.39 23.80 -14.91
N LEU A 93 -17.69 22.73 -14.19
CA LEU A 93 -17.51 21.33 -14.58
C LEU A 93 -18.70 20.82 -15.44
N PRO A 94 -18.58 19.66 -16.10
CA PRO A 94 -19.61 19.15 -17.01
C PRO A 94 -20.95 18.83 -16.35
N ASP A 95 -20.95 18.53 -15.06
CA ASP A 95 -22.15 18.32 -14.25
C ASP A 95 -22.78 19.63 -13.71
N GLY A 96 -22.19 20.78 -14.06
CA GLY A 96 -22.63 22.11 -13.61
C GLY A 96 -22.04 22.53 -12.26
N ASN A 97 -21.24 21.69 -11.61
CA ASN A 97 -20.55 22.05 -10.37
C ASN A 97 -19.52 23.15 -10.64
N GLN A 98 -19.30 24.02 -9.66
CA GLN A 98 -18.45 25.19 -9.83
C GLN A 98 -17.34 25.25 -8.78
N LEU A 99 -16.15 25.59 -9.23
CA LEU A 99 -15.05 26.05 -8.39
C LEU A 99 -14.93 27.56 -8.55
N ALA A 100 -14.58 28.27 -7.47
CA ALA A 100 -14.32 29.71 -7.49
C ALA A 100 -12.96 30.05 -6.87
N PHE A 101 -12.31 31.08 -7.39
CA PHE A 101 -10.97 31.50 -6.97
C PHE A 101 -10.91 33.02 -6.83
N GLU A 102 -10.33 33.49 -5.73
CA GLU A 102 -10.12 34.90 -5.44
C GLU A 102 -8.61 35.19 -5.36
N TYR A 103 -8.17 36.31 -5.93
CA TYR A 103 -6.76 36.70 -5.97
C TYR A 103 -6.57 38.11 -5.42
N ASP A 104 -5.35 38.40 -4.98
CA ASP A 104 -4.94 39.77 -4.69
C ASP A 104 -4.45 40.52 -5.95
N GLU A 105 -4.03 41.77 -5.77
CA GLU A 105 -3.51 42.64 -6.83
C GLU A 105 -2.22 42.10 -7.50
N PHE A 106 -1.54 41.12 -6.90
CA PHE A 106 -0.33 40.48 -7.42
C PHE A 106 -0.61 39.13 -8.08
N ALA A 107 -1.89 38.79 -8.31
CA ALA A 107 -2.33 37.50 -8.84
C ALA A 107 -1.93 36.30 -7.95
N ARG A 108 -1.85 36.52 -6.63
CA ARG A 108 -1.67 35.44 -5.64
C ARG A 108 -3.04 34.99 -5.14
N LEU A 109 -3.26 33.67 -5.08
CA LEU A 109 -4.54 33.07 -4.67
C LEU A 109 -4.82 33.37 -3.19
N LEU A 110 -5.90 34.08 -2.88
CA LEU A 110 -6.36 34.40 -1.52
C LEU A 110 -7.36 33.39 -0.98
N LYS A 111 -8.20 32.84 -1.86
CA LYS A 111 -9.25 31.90 -1.48
C LYS A 111 -9.61 31.01 -2.66
N GLU A 112 -9.87 29.75 -2.36
CA GLU A 112 -10.53 28.83 -3.27
C GLU A 112 -11.79 28.30 -2.63
N THR A 113 -12.83 28.08 -3.44
CA THR A 113 -14.12 27.55 -3.03
C THR A 113 -14.47 26.34 -3.87
N ASP A 114 -14.81 25.23 -3.22
CA ASP A 114 -15.18 23.99 -3.89
C ASP A 114 -16.69 23.94 -4.25
N PRO A 115 -17.15 22.93 -5.00
CA PRO A 115 -18.56 22.75 -5.34
C PRO A 115 -19.54 22.62 -4.16
N LEU A 116 -19.05 22.33 -2.96
CA LEU A 116 -19.88 22.30 -1.74
C LEU A 116 -20.00 23.68 -1.08
N GLY A 117 -19.31 24.70 -1.60
CA GLY A 117 -19.26 26.04 -1.03
C GLY A 117 -18.25 26.19 0.11
N ARG A 118 -17.43 25.17 0.37
CA ARG A 118 -16.37 25.20 1.39
C ARG A 118 -15.18 25.98 0.86
N SER A 119 -14.36 26.57 1.72
CA SER A 119 -13.23 27.40 1.27
C SER A 119 -11.93 27.19 2.02
N ILE A 120 -10.83 27.20 1.28
CA ILE A 120 -9.47 27.32 1.81
C ILE A 120 -8.99 28.76 1.59
N ARG A 121 -8.36 29.38 2.60
CA ARG A 121 -7.85 30.75 2.52
C ARG A 121 -6.34 30.79 2.73
N TYR A 122 -5.67 31.72 2.05
CA TYR A 122 -4.21 31.86 2.08
C TYR A 122 -3.82 33.28 2.48
N GLN A 123 -2.83 33.38 3.37
CA GLN A 123 -2.15 34.62 3.71
C GLN A 123 -0.68 34.54 3.31
N TYR A 124 -0.10 35.69 2.98
CA TYR A 124 1.23 35.76 2.37
C TYR A 124 2.20 36.64 3.15
N HIS A 125 3.48 36.28 3.09
CA HIS A 125 4.55 37.09 3.65
C HIS A 125 4.82 38.30 2.76
N HIS A 126 4.35 39.48 3.19
CA HIS A 126 4.53 40.76 2.50
C HIS A 126 4.16 40.72 1.01
N LEU A 127 5.09 41.08 0.12
CA LEU A 127 4.94 41.07 -1.35
C LEU A 127 5.48 39.78 -1.99
N THR A 128 5.76 38.73 -1.20
CA THR A 128 6.33 37.47 -1.69
C THR A 128 5.25 36.41 -1.96
N THR A 129 5.60 35.27 -2.54
CA THR A 129 4.69 34.13 -2.72
C THR A 129 4.69 33.16 -1.53
N LEU A 130 5.49 33.43 -0.50
CA LEU A 130 5.61 32.62 0.71
C LEU A 130 4.32 32.74 1.54
N ILE A 131 3.85 31.62 2.09
CA ILE A 131 2.58 31.54 2.83
C ILE A 131 2.83 31.72 4.32
N THR A 132 2.14 32.65 4.97
CA THR A 132 2.19 32.78 6.42
C THR A 132 1.07 32.02 7.13
N GLN A 133 -0.06 31.79 6.45
CA GLN A 133 -1.18 31.04 7.02
C GLN A 133 -2.02 30.38 5.92
N VAL A 134 -2.53 29.18 6.21
CA VAL A 134 -3.60 28.53 5.46
C VAL A 134 -4.72 28.17 6.42
N ASP A 135 -5.95 28.59 6.11
CA ASP A 135 -7.15 28.25 6.87
C ASP A 135 -7.98 27.25 6.07
N TYR A 136 -8.33 26.11 6.68
CA TYR A 136 -9.12 25.05 6.05
C TYR A 136 -10.61 25.13 6.41
N PRO A 137 -11.49 24.48 5.61
CA PRO A 137 -12.92 24.44 5.89
C PRO A 137 -13.28 23.83 7.24
N ASP A 138 -12.50 22.88 7.76
CA ASP A 138 -12.74 22.24 9.06
C ASP A 138 -12.34 23.09 10.26
N GLY A 139 -11.90 24.34 10.03
CA GLY A 139 -11.47 25.28 11.04
C GLY A 139 -10.01 25.11 11.50
N SER A 140 -9.31 24.10 11.00
CA SER A 140 -7.87 23.96 11.22
C SER A 140 -7.09 25.05 10.48
N ALA A 141 -5.90 25.39 10.98
CA ALA A 141 -5.04 26.38 10.35
C ALA A 141 -3.56 26.01 10.51
N TRP A 142 -2.81 26.08 9.41
CA TRP A 142 -1.34 25.96 9.44
C TRP A 142 -0.72 27.34 9.31
N LYS A 143 0.40 27.59 9.99
CA LYS A 143 1.13 28.87 9.93
C LYS A 143 2.62 28.65 9.72
N ALA A 144 3.25 29.61 9.06
CA ALA A 144 4.69 29.67 8.91
C ALA A 144 5.24 31.08 9.13
N ASN A 145 6.44 31.13 9.69
CA ASN A 145 7.21 32.35 9.88
C ASN A 145 8.47 32.29 9.03
N TYR A 146 8.84 33.43 8.43
CA TYR A 146 10.05 33.58 7.64
C TYR A 146 10.93 34.69 8.20
N ASP A 147 12.24 34.58 7.98
CA ASP A 147 13.16 35.69 8.21
C ASP A 147 13.09 36.75 7.08
N ALA A 148 13.87 37.82 7.21
CA ALA A 148 13.91 38.89 6.21
C ALA A 148 14.50 38.45 4.84
N LYS A 149 15.21 37.32 4.78
CA LYS A 149 15.72 36.71 3.54
C LYS A 149 14.71 35.75 2.91
N GLY A 150 13.61 35.44 3.61
CA GLY A 150 12.58 34.51 3.18
C GLY A 150 12.85 33.05 3.57
N ASN A 151 13.81 32.78 4.46
CA ASN A 151 14.06 31.43 4.97
C ASN A 151 12.99 31.08 6.02
N LEU A 152 12.51 29.84 5.98
CA LEU A 152 11.56 29.33 6.96
C LEU A 152 12.23 29.28 8.34
N VAL A 153 11.63 29.87 9.36
CA VAL A 153 12.17 29.86 10.75
C VAL A 153 11.27 29.12 11.73
N ALA A 154 9.97 29.04 11.44
CA ALA A 154 9.05 28.23 12.23
C ALA A 154 7.84 27.81 11.42
N GLU A 155 7.31 26.64 11.74
CA GLU A 155 5.99 26.16 11.35
C GLU A 155 5.17 25.88 12.58
N ILE A 156 3.86 26.11 12.49
CA ILE A 156 2.91 25.91 13.56
C ILE A 156 1.71 25.16 12.98
N ASP A 157 1.45 23.96 13.50
CA ASP A 157 0.32 23.15 13.10
C ASP A 157 -1.01 23.66 13.70
N ALA A 158 -2.12 22.99 13.38
CA ALA A 158 -3.46 23.40 13.82
C ALA A 158 -3.70 23.23 15.33
N LEU A 159 -2.89 22.43 16.03
CA LEU A 159 -2.91 22.30 17.49
C LEU A 159 -1.95 23.29 18.18
N GLY A 160 -1.18 24.06 17.40
CA GLY A 160 -0.22 25.02 17.91
C GLY A 160 1.16 24.43 18.20
N HIS A 161 1.43 23.18 17.80
CA HIS A 161 2.75 22.59 17.94
C HIS A 161 3.71 23.27 16.95
N LYS A 162 4.91 23.58 17.44
CA LYS A 162 5.89 24.40 16.72
C LYS A 162 7.10 23.57 16.32
N THR A 163 7.47 23.64 15.04
CA THR A 163 8.77 23.18 14.54
C THR A 163 9.62 24.39 14.19
N GLU A 164 10.86 24.46 14.67
CA GLU A 164 11.77 25.59 14.45
C GLU A 164 12.94 25.21 13.56
N TYR A 165 13.39 26.17 12.75
CA TYR A 165 14.45 26.00 11.77
C TYR A 165 15.56 27.02 12.01
N LEU A 166 16.76 26.53 12.30
CA LEU A 166 17.97 27.35 12.38
C LEU A 166 18.72 27.23 11.06
N ASN A 167 18.75 28.33 10.31
CA ASN A 167 19.33 28.40 8.97
C ASN A 167 20.75 28.97 9.01
N SER A 168 21.60 28.48 8.12
CA SER A 168 22.91 29.06 7.85
C SER A 168 22.78 30.39 7.10
N GLU A 169 23.90 31.08 6.88
CA GLU A 169 23.92 32.34 6.10
C GLU A 169 23.38 32.16 4.67
N ASP A 170 23.58 30.97 4.10
CA ASP A 170 23.13 30.55 2.77
C ASP A 170 21.63 30.16 2.74
N GLY A 171 20.93 30.21 3.87
CA GLY A 171 19.50 29.92 3.97
C GLY A 171 19.15 28.43 4.09
N LEU A 172 20.14 27.56 4.30
CA LEU A 172 19.93 26.12 4.47
C LEU A 172 19.76 25.76 5.96
N PRO A 173 18.76 24.95 6.34
CA PRO A 173 18.56 24.57 7.73
C PRO A 173 19.67 23.64 8.20
N HIS A 174 20.41 24.03 9.23
CA HIS A 174 21.43 23.17 9.87
C HIS A 174 20.89 22.49 11.12
N THR A 175 19.83 23.02 11.73
CA THR A 175 19.15 22.45 12.89
C THR A 175 17.65 22.58 12.74
N ILE A 176 16.93 21.47 12.97
CA ILE A 176 15.47 21.43 13.04
C ILE A 176 15.10 21.02 14.45
N ILE A 177 14.27 21.81 15.13
CA ILE A 177 13.81 21.58 16.49
C ILE A 177 12.33 21.25 16.43
N ASP A 178 11.94 20.06 16.87
CA ASP A 178 10.53 19.66 16.89
C ASP A 178 9.76 20.23 18.09
N ALA A 179 8.45 19.94 18.13
CA ALA A 179 7.55 20.41 19.17
C ALA A 179 7.85 19.89 20.59
N THR A 180 8.74 18.89 20.71
CA THR A 180 9.22 18.35 21.99
C THR A 180 10.60 18.90 22.38
N TYR A 181 11.09 19.90 21.64
CA TYR A 181 12.41 20.52 21.80
C TYR A 181 13.58 19.57 21.53
N LYS A 182 13.36 18.50 20.75
CA LYS A 182 14.44 17.63 20.29
C LYS A 182 14.95 18.15 18.95
N SER A 183 16.24 17.95 18.70
CA SER A 183 16.94 18.56 17.55
C SER A 183 17.51 17.52 16.60
N LYS A 184 17.34 17.77 15.30
CA LYS A 184 18.02 17.04 14.21
C LYS A 184 19.02 17.99 13.54
N TYR A 185 20.11 17.45 13.02
CA TYR A 185 21.21 18.23 12.44
C TYR A 185 21.51 17.83 11.00
N LEU A 186 21.79 18.84 10.18
CA LEU A 186 22.05 18.70 8.74
C LEU A 186 23.35 19.42 8.40
N TRP A 187 24.22 18.74 7.65
CA TRP A 187 25.42 19.34 7.06
C TRP A 187 25.30 19.30 5.55
N TRP A 188 25.58 20.44 4.92
CA TRP A 188 25.40 20.64 3.49
C TRP A 188 26.75 20.86 2.81
N ASN A 189 26.88 20.39 1.58
CA ASN A 189 27.94 20.88 0.69
C ASN A 189 27.57 22.25 0.08
N THR A 190 28.49 22.83 -0.69
CA THR A 190 28.29 24.12 -1.37
C THR A 190 27.22 24.10 -2.47
N LEU A 191 26.65 22.94 -2.78
CA LEU A 191 25.60 22.73 -3.78
C LEU A 191 24.24 22.46 -3.12
N ALA A 192 24.10 22.73 -1.82
CA ALA A 192 22.91 22.43 -1.03
C ALA A 192 22.49 20.94 -1.05
N GLN A 193 23.47 20.03 -1.08
CA GLN A 193 23.25 18.60 -0.91
C GLN A 193 23.68 18.17 0.49
N VAL A 194 22.83 17.38 1.17
CA VAL A 194 23.11 16.86 2.52
C VAL A 194 24.29 15.91 2.46
N GLN A 195 25.37 16.18 3.18
CA GLN A 195 26.52 15.27 3.34
C GLN A 195 26.42 14.42 4.61
N ARG A 196 25.70 14.92 5.61
CA ARG A 196 25.46 14.22 6.86
C ARG A 196 24.10 14.62 7.42
N PHE A 197 23.38 13.64 7.91
CA PHE A 197 22.18 13.81 8.72
C PHE A 197 22.44 13.18 10.09
N GLN A 198 22.06 13.86 11.16
CA GLN A 198 22.07 13.31 12.50
C GLN A 198 20.68 13.46 13.13
N ASP A 199 20.12 12.35 13.62
CA ASP A 199 18.85 12.38 14.34
C ASP A 199 19.00 12.92 15.76
N CYS A 200 17.87 13.06 16.46
CA CYS A 200 17.82 13.55 17.84
C CYS A 200 18.39 12.59 18.88
N SER A 201 18.72 11.36 18.50
CA SER A 201 19.41 10.35 19.32
C SER A 201 20.93 10.35 19.06
N GLY A 202 21.42 11.23 18.19
CA GLY A 202 22.83 11.40 17.86
C GLY A 202 23.36 10.45 16.79
N LYS A 203 22.51 9.62 16.17
CA LYS A 203 22.92 8.64 15.16
C LYS A 203 23.05 9.33 13.80
N SER A 204 24.12 9.03 13.07
CA SER A 204 24.51 9.78 11.87
C SER A 204 24.50 8.92 10.61
N THR A 205 23.89 9.44 9.56
CA THR A 205 23.95 8.91 8.19
C THR A 205 24.76 9.85 7.32
N HIS A 206 25.67 9.32 6.51
CA HIS A 206 26.55 10.08 5.63
C HIS A 206 26.22 9.81 4.16
N TYR A 207 26.33 10.85 3.34
CA TYR A 207 26.01 10.83 1.92
C TYR A 207 27.20 11.34 1.11
N ARG A 208 27.48 10.67 -0.01
CA ARG A 208 28.57 11.06 -0.91
C ARG A 208 28.08 11.19 -2.34
N TYR A 209 28.57 12.23 -3.01
CA TYR A 209 28.20 12.58 -4.38
C TYR A 209 29.42 12.51 -5.31
N ASP A 210 29.20 12.24 -6.60
CA ASP A 210 30.23 12.34 -7.62
C ASP A 210 30.42 13.79 -8.11
N GLU A 211 31.40 14.02 -8.99
CA GLU A 211 31.65 15.35 -9.60
C GLU A 211 30.47 15.85 -10.45
N ARG A 212 29.54 14.97 -10.84
CA ARG A 212 28.30 15.29 -11.57
C ARG A 212 27.09 15.42 -10.63
N HIS A 213 27.36 15.46 -9.32
CA HIS A 213 26.40 15.79 -8.26
C HIS A 213 25.36 14.68 -8.03
N HIS A 214 25.63 13.46 -8.50
CA HIS A 214 24.79 12.29 -8.25
C HIS A 214 25.20 11.58 -6.97
N LEU A 215 24.23 11.09 -6.19
CA LEU A 215 24.48 10.28 -4.99
C LEU A 215 25.15 8.94 -5.37
N ILE A 216 26.32 8.65 -4.81
CA ILE A 216 27.12 7.44 -5.09
C ILE A 216 27.40 6.57 -3.87
N ALA A 217 27.15 7.07 -2.65
CA ALA A 217 27.21 6.23 -1.46
C ALA A 217 26.33 6.77 -0.32
N VAL A 218 25.77 5.84 0.45
CA VAL A 218 25.11 6.10 1.73
C VAL A 218 25.77 5.21 2.78
N THR A 219 26.23 5.81 3.86
CA THR A 219 26.81 5.09 5.01
C THR A 219 25.93 5.34 6.23
N ASP A 220 25.36 4.27 6.78
CA ASP A 220 24.45 4.32 7.91
C ASP A 220 25.19 4.50 9.25
N ALA A 221 24.44 4.59 10.36
CA ALA A 221 25.02 4.80 11.70
C ALA A 221 25.81 3.59 12.24
N LEU A 222 25.66 2.40 11.65
CA LEU A 222 26.47 1.21 11.95
C LEU A 222 27.69 1.08 11.03
N ASN A 223 27.93 2.07 10.16
CA ASN A 223 28.97 2.10 9.13
C ASN A 223 28.78 1.09 8.00
N ASN A 224 27.57 0.54 7.81
CA ASN A 224 27.29 -0.21 6.58
C ASN A 224 27.19 0.79 5.43
N THR A 225 27.80 0.46 4.29
CA THR A 225 27.84 1.35 3.13
C THR A 225 27.25 0.68 1.90
N THR A 226 26.20 1.29 1.35
CA THR A 226 25.68 0.97 0.02
C THR A 226 26.27 1.95 -0.98
N THR A 227 26.80 1.44 -2.11
CA THR A 227 27.37 2.28 -3.18
C THR A 227 26.64 2.11 -4.50
N LEU A 228 26.61 3.18 -5.29
CA LEU A 228 25.89 3.26 -6.55
C LEU A 228 26.88 3.58 -7.67
N GLU A 229 27.00 2.68 -8.65
CA GLU A 229 27.72 2.94 -9.89
C GLU A 229 26.72 3.54 -10.89
N ARG A 230 27.05 4.68 -11.52
CA ARG A 230 26.11 5.43 -12.36
C ARG A 230 26.66 5.74 -13.74
N LYS A 231 25.76 5.91 -14.70
CA LYS A 231 26.03 6.55 -15.99
C LYS A 231 26.31 8.05 -15.80
N PRO A 232 26.95 8.71 -16.78
CA PRO A 232 27.08 10.18 -16.77
C PRO A 232 25.75 10.93 -16.64
N ASP A 233 24.66 10.36 -17.17
CA ASP A 233 23.31 10.94 -17.14
C ASP A 233 22.52 10.61 -15.87
N GLY A 234 23.13 9.86 -14.93
CA GLY A 234 22.64 9.64 -13.57
C GLY A 234 21.92 8.31 -13.33
N GLU A 235 21.61 7.51 -14.36
CA GLU A 235 21.03 6.17 -14.17
C GLU A 235 21.98 5.22 -13.43
N VAL A 236 21.43 4.34 -12.59
CA VAL A 236 22.19 3.40 -11.75
C VAL A 236 22.55 2.15 -12.55
N LEU A 237 23.82 1.91 -12.83
CA LEU A 237 24.27 0.68 -13.48
C LEU A 237 24.34 -0.49 -12.51
N ARG A 238 24.75 -0.21 -11.26
CA ARG A 238 24.96 -1.21 -10.24
C ARG A 238 24.75 -0.65 -8.84
N ILE A 239 24.14 -1.45 -7.98
CA ILE A 239 24.03 -1.21 -6.54
C ILE A 239 24.92 -2.24 -5.86
N ASN A 240 25.92 -1.80 -5.10
CA ASN A 240 26.73 -2.71 -4.28
C ASN A 240 26.26 -2.58 -2.82
N HIS A 241 25.86 -3.71 -2.26
CA HIS A 241 25.32 -3.82 -0.93
C HIS A 241 26.42 -4.09 0.11
N PRO A 242 26.20 -3.76 1.39
CA PRO A 242 27.20 -3.93 2.44
C PRO A 242 27.50 -5.40 2.79
N ASP A 243 26.68 -6.36 2.37
CA ASP A 243 26.96 -7.80 2.49
C ASP A 243 27.84 -8.36 1.36
N GLY A 244 28.21 -7.51 0.38
CA GLY A 244 29.02 -7.87 -0.78
C GLY A 244 28.22 -8.33 -2.00
N THR A 245 26.89 -8.46 -1.88
CA THR A 245 26.02 -8.71 -3.04
C THR A 245 25.87 -7.45 -3.90
N SER A 246 25.37 -7.61 -5.12
CA SER A 246 25.10 -6.47 -6.00
C SER A 246 23.99 -6.72 -6.99
N GLU A 247 23.26 -5.67 -7.35
CA GLU A 247 22.24 -5.69 -8.40
C GLU A 247 22.69 -4.88 -9.60
N THR A 248 22.29 -5.25 -10.82
CA THR A 248 22.66 -4.52 -12.04
C THR A 248 21.46 -4.22 -12.94
N PHE A 249 21.57 -3.13 -13.70
CA PHE A 249 20.49 -2.61 -14.54
C PHE A 249 21.00 -2.24 -15.93
N THR A 250 20.17 -2.50 -16.94
CA THR A 250 20.40 -1.98 -18.31
C THR A 250 19.25 -1.10 -18.76
N TYR A 251 19.51 -0.25 -19.75
CA TYR A 251 18.59 0.81 -20.16
C TYR A 251 18.57 1.00 -21.67
N ASN A 252 17.44 1.49 -22.18
CA ASN A 252 17.37 2.03 -23.53
C ASN A 252 17.92 3.47 -23.60
N GLU A 253 17.97 4.05 -24.81
CA GLU A 253 18.45 5.41 -25.08
C GLU A 253 17.62 6.53 -24.41
N LEU A 254 16.40 6.20 -23.97
CA LEU A 254 15.54 7.10 -23.18
C LEU A 254 15.77 6.89 -21.68
N GLY A 255 16.85 6.22 -21.31
CA GLY A 255 17.18 5.88 -19.95
C GLY A 255 16.25 4.87 -19.32
N GLN A 256 15.27 4.25 -20.00
CA GLN A 256 14.27 3.34 -19.39
C GLN A 256 14.83 1.93 -19.16
N VAL A 257 14.55 1.34 -17.99
CA VAL A 257 15.03 -0.01 -17.63
C VAL A 257 14.58 -1.06 -18.65
N LEU A 258 15.53 -1.89 -19.08
CA LEU A 258 15.35 -3.05 -19.95
C LEU A 258 15.62 -4.36 -19.23
N THR A 259 16.61 -4.41 -18.35
CA THR A 259 16.89 -5.58 -17.52
C THR A 259 17.21 -5.18 -16.09
N HIS A 260 16.84 -6.05 -15.15
CA HIS A 260 17.30 -6.05 -13.77
C HIS A 260 17.83 -7.44 -13.46
N THR A 261 19.06 -7.48 -12.93
CA THR A 261 19.71 -8.71 -12.49
C THR A 261 20.01 -8.61 -11.01
N ASP A 262 19.48 -9.54 -10.22
CA ASP A 262 19.66 -9.58 -8.77
C ASP A 262 21.04 -10.10 -8.33
N GLY A 263 21.28 -10.16 -7.01
CA GLY A 263 22.55 -10.64 -6.44
C GLY A 263 22.85 -12.13 -6.69
N LYS A 264 21.87 -12.93 -7.14
CA LYS A 264 22.02 -14.34 -7.52
C LYS A 264 22.18 -14.53 -9.03
N GLY A 265 22.14 -13.44 -9.81
CA GLY A 265 22.30 -13.46 -11.26
C GLY A 265 20.98 -13.72 -12.01
N GLN A 266 19.84 -13.71 -11.33
CA GLN A 266 18.53 -13.92 -11.94
C GLN A 266 18.11 -12.64 -12.66
N THR A 267 17.70 -12.73 -13.93
CA THR A 267 17.45 -11.56 -14.78
C THR A 267 16.00 -11.44 -15.23
N THR A 268 15.34 -10.35 -14.85
CA THR A 268 14.05 -9.94 -15.44
C THR A 268 14.29 -9.06 -16.65
N GLN A 269 13.55 -9.30 -17.74
CA GLN A 269 13.67 -8.56 -19.00
C GLN A 269 12.37 -7.85 -19.36
N LEU A 270 12.49 -6.66 -19.96
CA LEU A 270 11.37 -5.85 -20.41
C LEU A 270 11.62 -5.35 -21.83
N LEU A 271 10.68 -5.68 -22.74
CA LEU A 271 10.65 -5.07 -24.06
C LEU A 271 9.68 -3.89 -24.07
N ARG A 272 10.11 -2.78 -24.68
CA ARG A 272 9.29 -1.57 -24.87
C ARG A 272 9.17 -1.23 -26.36
N ASN A 273 8.06 -0.60 -26.74
CA ASN A 273 7.88 -0.07 -28.10
C ASN A 273 8.59 1.28 -28.29
N GLY A 274 8.49 1.89 -29.48
CA GLY A 274 9.12 3.19 -29.78
C GLY A 274 8.66 4.36 -28.89
N ARG A 275 7.47 4.26 -28.28
CA ARG A 275 6.99 5.24 -27.27
C ARG A 275 7.54 4.98 -25.87
N GLY A 276 8.16 3.83 -25.65
CA GLY A 276 8.59 3.37 -24.34
C GLY A 276 7.51 2.63 -23.54
N LEU A 277 6.36 2.30 -24.14
CA LEU A 277 5.33 1.49 -23.48
C LEU A 277 5.78 0.02 -23.39
N PRO A 278 5.51 -0.68 -22.27
CA PRO A 278 5.76 -2.12 -22.16
C PRO A 278 5.06 -2.90 -23.26
N LYS A 279 5.77 -3.80 -23.95
CA LYS A 279 5.20 -4.74 -24.92
C LYS A 279 5.14 -6.16 -24.35
N TRP A 280 6.23 -6.58 -23.71
CA TRP A 280 6.23 -7.79 -22.89
C TRP A 280 7.25 -7.68 -21.77
N ARG A 281 7.01 -8.42 -20.68
CA ARG A 281 7.94 -8.64 -19.57
C ARG A 281 8.19 -10.13 -19.43
N GLN A 282 9.44 -10.53 -19.26
CA GLN A 282 9.83 -11.90 -18.99
C GLN A 282 10.53 -11.96 -17.63
N ASP A 283 10.11 -12.88 -16.77
CA ASP A 283 10.79 -13.14 -15.50
C ASP A 283 12.08 -13.96 -15.72
N ALA A 284 12.84 -14.19 -14.66
CA ALA A 284 14.08 -14.95 -14.74
C ALA A 284 13.89 -16.47 -14.91
N LYS A 285 12.65 -16.99 -14.82
CA LYS A 285 12.29 -18.36 -15.19
C LYS A 285 11.92 -18.48 -16.68
N GLY A 286 11.73 -17.36 -17.37
CA GLY A 286 11.35 -17.30 -18.79
C GLY A 286 9.85 -17.12 -19.04
N GLN A 287 9.03 -16.98 -17.99
CA GLN A 287 7.58 -16.76 -18.09
C GLN A 287 7.31 -15.33 -18.57
N THR A 288 6.33 -15.16 -19.45
CA THR A 288 6.11 -13.90 -20.18
C THR A 288 4.71 -13.35 -19.96
N ILE A 289 4.62 -12.03 -19.75
CA ILE A 289 3.37 -11.25 -19.76
C ILE A 289 3.42 -10.32 -20.98
N THR A 290 2.32 -10.18 -21.72
CA THR A 290 2.23 -9.30 -22.89
C THR A 290 1.16 -8.22 -22.74
N TYR A 291 1.42 -7.06 -23.34
CA TYR A 291 0.58 -5.86 -23.26
C TYR A 291 0.23 -5.39 -24.67
N GLU A 292 -1.05 -5.13 -24.90
CA GLU A 292 -1.56 -4.62 -26.18
C GLU A 292 -2.32 -3.31 -25.96
N TYR A 293 -2.05 -2.33 -26.83
CA TYR A 293 -2.66 -1.01 -26.76
C TYR A 293 -3.43 -0.74 -28.05
N ASP A 294 -4.52 0.02 -27.95
CA ASP A 294 -5.17 0.60 -29.12
C ASP A 294 -4.37 1.79 -29.68
N LYS A 295 -4.88 2.40 -30.76
CA LYS A 295 -4.23 3.55 -31.40
C LYS A 295 -4.23 4.82 -30.55
N ALA A 296 -5.12 4.89 -29.55
CA ALA A 296 -5.17 5.96 -28.55
C ALA A 296 -4.30 5.66 -27.32
N ILE A 297 -3.45 4.62 -27.39
CA ILE A 297 -2.46 4.26 -26.37
C ILE A 297 -3.09 3.69 -25.08
N ARG A 298 -4.35 3.23 -25.15
CA ARG A 298 -5.05 2.60 -24.03
C ARG A 298 -4.80 1.10 -24.01
N LEU A 299 -4.54 0.52 -22.83
CA LEU A 299 -4.33 -0.92 -22.68
C LEU A 299 -5.63 -1.67 -22.97
N VAL A 300 -5.69 -2.47 -24.03
CA VAL A 300 -6.90 -3.21 -24.44
C VAL A 300 -6.81 -4.70 -24.17
N ALA A 301 -5.59 -5.24 -24.05
CA ALA A 301 -5.39 -6.62 -23.64
C ALA A 301 -4.13 -6.79 -22.78
N LEU A 302 -4.24 -7.67 -21.80
CA LEU A 302 -3.14 -8.12 -20.94
C LEU A 302 -3.17 -9.65 -20.90
N THR A 303 -2.17 -10.29 -21.48
CA THR A 303 -2.07 -11.75 -21.51
C THR A 303 -1.05 -12.20 -20.48
N ASN A 304 -1.50 -13.09 -19.59
CA ASN A 304 -0.69 -13.61 -18.50
C ASN A 304 0.23 -14.75 -18.98
N GLU A 305 0.98 -15.31 -18.03
CA GLU A 305 2.01 -16.31 -18.24
C GLU A 305 1.47 -17.67 -18.73
N ASN A 306 0.16 -17.93 -18.56
CA ASN A 306 -0.56 -19.11 -19.07
C ASN A 306 -1.26 -18.84 -20.42
N ASP A 307 -0.92 -17.76 -21.13
CA ASP A 307 -1.57 -17.32 -22.38
C ASP A 307 -3.07 -16.97 -22.23
N ALA A 308 -3.53 -16.68 -21.01
CA ALA A 308 -4.90 -16.24 -20.74
C ALA A 308 -5.00 -14.71 -20.73
N THR A 309 -6.04 -14.15 -21.35
CA THR A 309 -6.13 -12.71 -21.66
C THR A 309 -7.23 -12.00 -20.86
N TYR A 310 -6.86 -10.92 -20.19
CA TYR A 310 -7.77 -9.86 -19.74
C TYR A 310 -8.04 -8.89 -20.89
N ARG A 311 -9.28 -8.40 -21.01
CA ARG A 311 -9.67 -7.41 -22.02
C ARG A 311 -10.32 -6.19 -21.39
N PHE A 312 -10.06 -5.02 -21.97
CA PHE A 312 -10.53 -3.74 -21.46
C PHE A 312 -11.23 -2.96 -22.57
N ALA A 313 -12.33 -2.30 -22.23
CA ALA A 313 -13.01 -1.35 -23.10
C ALA A 313 -13.19 0.00 -22.40
N TYR A 314 -13.17 1.07 -23.19
CA TYR A 314 -13.18 2.44 -22.71
C TYR A 314 -14.29 3.24 -23.39
N ASP A 315 -14.80 4.26 -22.71
CA ASP A 315 -15.68 5.26 -23.32
C ASP A 315 -14.90 6.34 -24.08
N ASP A 316 -15.63 7.33 -24.60
CA ASP A 316 -15.06 8.46 -25.34
C ASP A 316 -14.31 9.45 -24.44
N ALA A 317 -14.41 9.33 -23.11
CA ALA A 317 -13.61 10.07 -22.13
C ALA A 317 -12.34 9.30 -21.70
N ASP A 318 -12.03 8.18 -22.37
CA ASP A 318 -10.93 7.28 -22.03
C ASP A 318 -11.06 6.61 -20.65
N ARG A 319 -12.28 6.55 -20.08
CA ARG A 319 -12.57 5.86 -18.83
C ARG A 319 -12.88 4.39 -19.07
N LEU A 320 -12.40 3.50 -18.21
CA LEU A 320 -12.67 2.06 -18.29
C LEU A 320 -14.17 1.80 -18.07
N ILE A 321 -14.86 1.19 -19.04
CA ILE A 321 -16.28 0.83 -18.96
C ILE A 321 -16.52 -0.68 -18.95
N GLU A 322 -15.55 -1.49 -19.36
CA GLU A 322 -15.63 -2.95 -19.26
C GLU A 322 -14.27 -3.58 -18.97
N GLU A 323 -14.23 -4.50 -18.00
CA GLU A 323 -13.13 -5.42 -17.73
C GLU A 323 -13.66 -6.84 -17.93
N LYS A 324 -13.09 -7.59 -18.89
CA LYS A 324 -13.34 -9.03 -19.04
C LYS A 324 -12.12 -9.80 -18.56
N ARG A 325 -12.31 -10.64 -17.54
CA ARG A 325 -11.26 -11.44 -16.90
C ARG A 325 -11.01 -12.76 -17.63
N ILE A 326 -9.93 -13.44 -17.26
CA ILE A 326 -9.52 -14.73 -17.82
C ILE A 326 -10.59 -15.83 -17.65
N ASP A 327 -11.38 -15.73 -16.58
CA ASP A 327 -12.47 -16.65 -16.23
C ASP A 327 -13.82 -16.28 -16.85
N ASN A 328 -13.83 -15.30 -17.77
CA ASN A 328 -14.99 -14.66 -18.39
C ASN A 328 -15.87 -13.82 -17.46
N LEU A 329 -15.53 -13.65 -16.17
CA LEU A 329 -16.20 -12.67 -15.32
C LEU A 329 -16.03 -11.29 -15.97
N THR A 330 -17.16 -10.63 -16.20
CA THR A 330 -17.19 -9.32 -16.87
C THR A 330 -17.69 -8.27 -15.88
N ARG A 331 -16.93 -7.20 -15.70
CA ARG A 331 -17.30 -6.05 -14.87
C ARG A 331 -17.56 -4.86 -15.77
N ARG A 332 -18.67 -4.16 -15.55
CA ARG A 332 -19.04 -2.95 -16.29
C ARG A 332 -19.15 -1.77 -15.35
N PHE A 333 -18.66 -0.63 -15.82
CA PHE A 333 -18.54 0.58 -15.02
C PHE A 333 -19.36 1.71 -15.63
N SER A 334 -20.18 2.36 -14.82
CA SER A 334 -20.97 3.54 -15.21
C SER A 334 -20.49 4.76 -14.43
N TYR A 335 -20.43 5.91 -15.08
CA TYR A 335 -19.98 7.18 -14.51
C TYR A 335 -21.07 8.24 -14.62
N ASN A 336 -21.07 9.24 -13.73
CA ASN A 336 -21.86 10.46 -13.90
C ASN A 336 -21.10 11.49 -14.77
N LEU A 337 -21.73 12.63 -15.05
CA LEU A 337 -21.13 13.74 -15.80
C LEU A 337 -19.90 14.35 -15.10
N GLY A 338 -19.83 14.30 -13.76
CA GLY A 338 -18.66 14.71 -12.98
C GLY A 338 -17.47 13.74 -13.06
N GLY A 339 -17.59 12.64 -13.83
CA GLY A 339 -16.53 11.65 -13.98
C GLY A 339 -16.44 10.62 -12.85
N HIS A 340 -17.38 10.63 -11.91
CA HIS A 340 -17.37 9.72 -10.77
C HIS A 340 -18.11 8.41 -11.05
N LEU A 341 -17.55 7.29 -10.60
CA LEU A 341 -18.15 5.95 -10.73
C LEU A 341 -19.46 5.86 -9.91
N THR A 342 -20.56 5.52 -10.57
CA THR A 342 -21.91 5.41 -9.99
C THR A 342 -22.45 3.97 -9.99
N GLN A 343 -21.91 3.07 -10.81
CA GLN A 343 -22.33 1.67 -10.81
C GLN A 343 -21.19 0.74 -11.22
N VAL A 344 -21.14 -0.41 -10.56
CA VAL A 344 -20.40 -1.60 -11.00
C VAL A 344 -21.40 -2.73 -11.22
N GLU A 345 -21.57 -3.19 -12.46
CA GLU A 345 -22.31 -4.42 -12.78
C GLU A 345 -21.30 -5.57 -12.94
N GLU A 346 -21.55 -6.70 -12.28
CA GLU A 346 -20.74 -7.91 -12.42
C GLU A 346 -21.58 -9.03 -13.03
N ILE A 347 -21.09 -9.58 -14.14
CA ILE A 347 -21.69 -10.70 -14.86
C ILE A 347 -20.79 -11.92 -14.66
N GLY A 348 -21.25 -12.85 -13.84
CA GLY A 348 -20.55 -14.11 -13.58
C GLY A 348 -20.66 -15.08 -14.76
N TYR A 349 -19.82 -16.11 -14.75
CA TYR A 349 -19.88 -17.19 -15.74
C TYR A 349 -19.77 -18.56 -15.06
N GLY A 350 -20.88 -19.31 -15.07
CA GLY A 350 -20.94 -20.64 -14.48
C GLY A 350 -20.62 -21.76 -15.46
N GLU A 351 -20.41 -22.97 -14.95
CA GLU A 351 -19.93 -24.11 -15.76
C GLU A 351 -20.97 -24.60 -16.77
N LYS A 352 -22.27 -24.40 -16.53
CA LYS A 352 -23.34 -24.78 -17.47
C LYS A 352 -23.75 -23.63 -18.40
N GLY A 353 -22.98 -22.53 -18.40
CA GLY A 353 -23.21 -21.37 -19.26
C GLY A 353 -24.16 -20.31 -18.66
N GLU A 354 -24.57 -20.45 -17.39
CA GLU A 354 -25.29 -19.42 -16.67
C GLU A 354 -24.50 -18.11 -16.55
N GLN A 355 -25.20 -16.98 -16.67
CA GLN A 355 -24.63 -15.63 -16.58
C GLN A 355 -25.36 -14.80 -15.51
N PRO A 356 -25.24 -15.16 -14.22
CA PRO A 356 -25.87 -14.40 -13.16
C PRO A 356 -25.29 -12.99 -13.10
N ARG A 357 -26.12 -12.02 -12.73
CA ARG A 357 -25.74 -10.60 -12.65
C ARG A 357 -26.01 -10.06 -11.26
N ARG A 358 -25.13 -9.17 -10.80
CA ARG A 358 -25.34 -8.34 -9.61
C ARG A 358 -24.81 -6.93 -9.86
N SER A 359 -25.31 -5.96 -9.10
CA SER A 359 -24.90 -4.56 -9.24
C SER A 359 -24.60 -3.94 -7.88
N THR A 360 -23.60 -3.07 -7.86
CA THR A 360 -23.36 -2.13 -6.76
C THR A 360 -23.56 -0.71 -7.29
N HIS A 361 -24.43 0.06 -6.64
CA HIS A 361 -24.68 1.46 -6.93
C HIS A 361 -23.96 2.36 -5.92
N LEU A 362 -23.42 3.48 -6.40
CA LEU A 362 -22.64 4.44 -5.64
C LEU A 362 -23.25 5.83 -5.80
N GLU A 363 -23.85 6.35 -4.75
CA GLU A 363 -24.32 7.74 -4.67
C GLU A 363 -23.15 8.62 -4.19
N ARG A 364 -22.94 9.77 -4.82
CA ARG A 364 -21.80 10.66 -4.53
C ARG A 364 -22.22 12.11 -4.45
N ASP A 365 -21.46 12.88 -3.69
CA ASP A 365 -21.61 14.33 -3.62
C ASP A 365 -20.92 15.04 -4.80
N PRO A 366 -21.11 16.37 -4.96
CA PRO A 366 -20.48 17.19 -6.01
C PRO A 366 -18.95 17.14 -6.13
N ILE A 367 -18.24 16.71 -5.07
CA ILE A 367 -16.78 16.56 -5.11
C ILE A 367 -16.34 15.10 -5.18
N GLY A 368 -17.30 14.18 -5.36
CA GLY A 368 -17.07 12.77 -5.60
C GLY A 368 -16.97 11.91 -4.35
N ARG A 369 -17.20 12.42 -3.14
CA ARG A 369 -17.23 11.59 -1.93
C ARG A 369 -18.42 10.65 -1.97
N LEU A 370 -18.23 9.42 -1.49
CA LEU A 370 -19.28 8.40 -1.47
C LEU A 370 -20.31 8.75 -0.40
N LEU A 371 -21.57 9.00 -0.76
CA LEU A 371 -22.68 9.26 0.15
C LEU A 371 -23.45 7.99 0.49
N ALA A 372 -23.60 7.09 -0.48
CA ALA A 372 -24.20 5.78 -0.24
C ALA A 372 -23.66 4.70 -1.17
N LYS A 373 -23.61 3.47 -0.66
CA LYS A 373 -23.33 2.25 -1.42
C LYS A 373 -24.52 1.30 -1.27
N LEU A 374 -25.06 0.82 -2.38
CA LEU A 374 -26.22 -0.06 -2.41
C LEU A 374 -25.93 -1.31 -3.22
N ASN A 375 -26.33 -2.46 -2.69
CA ASN A 375 -26.30 -3.74 -3.37
C ASN A 375 -27.51 -4.59 -2.93
N ASP A 376 -27.57 -5.85 -3.36
CA ASP A 376 -28.70 -6.74 -3.06
C ASP A 376 -28.85 -7.03 -1.57
N ASP A 377 -27.79 -6.86 -0.76
CA ASP A 377 -27.78 -7.22 0.65
C ASP A 377 -27.97 -6.02 1.59
N ALA A 378 -27.51 -4.83 1.23
CA ALA A 378 -27.62 -3.65 2.08
C ALA A 378 -27.49 -2.30 1.35
N ARG A 379 -27.95 -1.25 2.02
CA ARG A 379 -27.55 0.15 1.80
C ARG A 379 -26.61 0.59 2.92
N GLN A 380 -25.51 1.24 2.58
CA GLN A 380 -24.57 1.86 3.51
C GLN A 380 -24.56 3.36 3.24
N ASP A 381 -24.88 4.18 4.24
CA ASP A 381 -24.85 5.64 4.17
C ASP A 381 -23.57 6.16 4.84
N TYR A 382 -22.90 7.13 4.22
CA TYR A 382 -21.61 7.68 4.66
C TYR A 382 -21.74 9.17 4.97
N THR A 383 -21.10 9.64 6.03
CA THR A 383 -21.03 11.07 6.37
C THR A 383 -19.59 11.51 6.57
N TYR A 384 -19.32 12.79 6.32
CA TYR A 384 -17.98 13.37 6.40
C TYR A 384 -18.03 14.72 7.08
N ASP A 385 -16.89 15.15 7.61
CA ASP A 385 -16.71 16.53 8.03
C ASP A 385 -16.29 17.44 6.87
N ASP A 386 -16.04 18.71 7.20
CA ASP A 386 -15.59 19.72 6.25
C ASP A 386 -14.14 19.52 5.80
N GLY A 387 -13.37 18.63 6.45
CA GLY A 387 -12.00 18.24 6.09
C GLY A 387 -11.93 16.96 5.24
N ASP A 388 -13.06 16.47 4.72
CA ASP A 388 -13.20 15.24 3.94
C ASP A 388 -12.90 13.95 4.71
N ARG A 389 -12.92 14.00 6.05
CA ARG A 389 -12.72 12.84 6.91
C ARG A 389 -14.04 12.13 7.16
N LEU A 390 -14.04 10.80 7.10
CA LEU A 390 -15.23 9.97 7.31
C LEU A 390 -15.70 10.03 8.76
N LEU A 391 -16.91 10.50 9.02
CA LEU A 391 -17.51 10.60 10.36
C LEU A 391 -18.35 9.38 10.72
N SER A 392 -19.08 8.80 9.75
CA SER A 392 -19.88 7.60 10.05
C SER A 392 -20.14 6.73 8.82
N ILE A 393 -20.35 5.44 9.06
CA ILE A 393 -21.00 4.52 8.11
C ILE A 393 -22.20 3.88 8.80
N GLU A 394 -23.38 3.99 8.21
CA GLU A 394 -24.61 3.35 8.72
C GLU A 394 -25.14 2.35 7.69
N ARG A 395 -25.26 1.08 8.08
CA ARG A 395 -25.77 0.02 7.20
C ARG A 395 -27.21 -0.35 7.54
N LYS A 396 -28.02 -0.46 6.49
CA LYS A 396 -29.42 -0.91 6.52
C LYS A 396 -29.55 -2.15 5.63
N PRO A 397 -29.73 -3.36 6.21
CA PRO A 397 -29.81 -4.58 5.43
C PRO A 397 -31.17 -4.70 4.71
N THR A 398 -31.14 -5.21 3.48
CA THR A 398 -32.34 -5.57 2.72
C THR A 398 -32.97 -6.84 3.30
N ASP A 399 -34.16 -7.23 2.80
CA ASP A 399 -34.74 -8.54 3.17
C ASP A 399 -33.86 -9.72 2.74
N THR A 400 -33.14 -9.59 1.61
CA THR A 400 -32.17 -10.59 1.14
C THR A 400 -30.97 -10.66 2.07
N GLY A 401 -30.37 -9.52 2.40
CA GLY A 401 -29.24 -9.46 3.33
C GLY A 401 -29.60 -10.00 4.72
N ARG A 402 -30.79 -9.67 5.24
CA ARG A 402 -31.27 -10.22 6.53
C ARG A 402 -31.38 -11.75 6.52
N LYS A 403 -31.77 -12.37 5.40
CA LYS A 403 -31.80 -13.84 5.26
C LYS A 403 -30.40 -14.47 5.22
N LEU A 404 -29.40 -13.71 4.77
CA LEU A 404 -27.98 -14.10 4.78
C LEU A 404 -27.27 -13.82 6.11
N GLY A 405 -27.94 -13.16 7.06
CA GLY A 405 -27.38 -12.81 8.37
C GLY A 405 -26.71 -11.42 8.42
N VAL A 406 -26.88 -10.59 7.38
CA VAL A 406 -26.43 -9.19 7.39
C VAL A 406 -27.30 -8.39 8.35
N THR A 407 -26.66 -7.73 9.31
CA THR A 407 -27.31 -6.93 10.35
C THR A 407 -27.14 -5.43 10.09
N ALA A 408 -27.98 -4.62 10.72
CA ALA A 408 -27.79 -3.18 10.75
C ALA A 408 -26.71 -2.82 11.78
N GLU A 409 -25.93 -1.79 11.48
CA GLU A 409 -24.89 -1.25 12.36
C GLU A 409 -24.60 0.20 12.00
N LYS A 410 -23.94 0.88 12.93
CA LYS A 410 -23.34 2.19 12.72
C LYS A 410 -21.90 2.16 13.23
N LEU A 411 -20.99 2.67 12.41
CA LEU A 411 -19.62 2.99 12.78
C LEU A 411 -19.50 4.50 12.85
N GLU A 412 -18.82 5.02 13.87
CA GLU A 412 -18.60 6.46 14.05
C GLU A 412 -17.13 6.76 14.35
N PHE A 413 -16.63 7.85 13.79
CA PHE A 413 -15.24 8.28 13.92
C PHE A 413 -15.18 9.75 14.33
N ALA A 414 -14.24 10.08 15.20
CA ALA A 414 -13.94 11.46 15.59
C ALA A 414 -12.46 11.75 15.35
N TYR A 415 -12.14 13.01 15.03
CA TYR A 415 -10.79 13.45 14.71
C TYR A 415 -10.44 14.71 15.51
N ASP A 416 -9.14 14.92 15.74
CA ASP A 416 -8.64 16.22 16.19
C ASP A 416 -8.39 17.19 15.02
N LEU A 417 -7.91 18.39 15.32
CA LEU A 417 -7.63 19.43 14.31
C LEU A 417 -6.45 19.09 13.38
N LEU A 418 -5.65 18.06 13.67
CA LEU A 418 -4.64 17.53 12.74
C LEU A 418 -5.21 16.39 11.87
N GLY A 419 -6.49 16.04 12.05
CA GLY A 419 -7.12 14.92 11.36
C GLY A 419 -6.73 13.55 11.90
N ARG A 420 -6.15 13.48 13.10
CA ARG A 420 -5.82 12.19 13.75
C ARG A 420 -7.08 11.62 14.37
N LEU A 421 -7.31 10.33 14.19
CA LEU A 421 -8.47 9.61 14.75
C LEU A 421 -8.40 9.64 16.28
N THR A 422 -9.34 10.27 16.96
CA THR A 422 -9.40 10.34 18.43
C THR A 422 -10.40 9.36 19.02
N THR A 423 -11.39 8.93 18.23
CA THR A 423 -12.36 7.92 18.66
C THR A 423 -12.86 7.09 17.48
N GLU A 424 -12.97 5.78 17.68
CA GLU A 424 -13.67 4.85 16.79
C GLU A 424 -14.74 4.12 17.59
N THR A 425 -16.02 4.33 17.25
CA THR A 425 -17.15 3.69 17.91
C THR A 425 -17.78 2.65 17.01
N THR A 426 -17.89 1.42 17.50
CA THR A 426 -18.56 0.30 16.84
C THR A 426 -19.64 -0.29 17.75
N PRO A 427 -20.48 -1.23 17.27
CA PRO A 427 -21.41 -1.95 18.14
C PRO A 427 -20.73 -2.75 19.27
N GLN A 428 -19.42 -3.01 19.18
CA GLN A 428 -18.63 -3.69 20.21
C GLN A 428 -18.11 -2.71 21.27
N GLY A 429 -18.17 -1.40 21.02
CA GLY A 429 -17.72 -0.36 21.94
C GLY A 429 -16.88 0.72 21.26
N ALA A 430 -16.40 1.68 22.06
CA ALA A 430 -15.57 2.78 21.58
C ALA A 430 -14.09 2.57 21.96
N LEU A 431 -13.21 2.76 20.97
CA LEU A 431 -11.78 2.95 21.17
C LEU A 431 -11.49 4.45 21.19
N ALA A 432 -10.68 4.91 22.14
CA ALA A 432 -10.17 6.28 22.16
C ALA A 432 -8.64 6.31 22.02
N TYR A 433 -8.14 7.32 21.33
CA TYR A 433 -6.74 7.43 20.94
C TYR A 433 -6.18 8.78 21.40
N ASP A 434 -5.11 8.72 22.21
CA ASP A 434 -4.36 9.88 22.65
C ASP A 434 -3.00 9.93 21.97
N TYR A 435 -2.55 11.13 21.61
CA TYR A 435 -1.30 11.34 20.88
C TYR A 435 -0.40 12.36 21.57
N ASP A 436 0.90 12.20 21.41
CA ASP A 436 1.87 13.24 21.75
C ASP A 436 1.92 14.37 20.69
N GLN A 437 2.78 15.36 20.93
CA GLN A 437 2.99 16.50 20.04
C GLN A 437 3.65 16.12 18.71
N LEU A 438 4.24 14.93 18.60
CA LEU A 438 4.84 14.39 17.38
C LEU A 438 3.89 13.40 16.66
N SER A 439 2.64 13.28 17.13
CA SER A 439 1.62 12.38 16.60
C SER A 439 1.91 10.88 16.79
N ASN A 440 2.73 10.53 17.78
CA ASN A 440 2.82 9.15 18.23
C ASN A 440 1.62 8.82 19.11
N LEU A 441 1.00 7.65 18.92
CA LEU A 441 -0.10 7.15 19.75
C LEU A 441 0.42 6.83 21.16
N THR A 442 0.09 7.62 22.17
CA THR A 442 0.56 7.40 23.55
C THR A 442 -0.36 6.47 24.34
N THR A 443 -1.67 6.53 24.11
CA THR A 443 -2.64 5.70 24.84
C THR A 443 -3.76 5.26 23.91
N LEU A 444 -4.07 3.97 23.93
CA LEU A 444 -5.29 3.41 23.36
C LEU A 444 -6.20 2.98 24.53
N THR A 445 -7.36 3.62 24.65
CA THR A 445 -8.36 3.26 25.66
C THR A 445 -9.36 2.27 25.05
N LEU A 446 -9.48 1.09 25.67
CA LEU A 446 -10.39 0.02 25.28
C LEU A 446 -11.84 0.30 25.72
N PRO A 447 -12.86 -0.35 25.13
CA PRO A 447 -14.25 -0.21 25.57
C PRO A 447 -14.50 -0.59 27.04
N THR A 448 -13.61 -1.41 27.61
CA THR A 448 -13.62 -1.81 29.02
C THR A 448 -13.12 -0.72 29.97
N GLY A 449 -12.53 0.36 29.45
CA GLY A 449 -11.89 1.43 30.22
C GLY A 449 -10.41 1.20 30.49
N GLN A 450 -9.83 0.08 30.06
CA GLN A 450 -8.40 -0.21 30.19
C GLN A 450 -7.56 0.65 29.23
N HIS A 451 -6.35 1.00 29.65
CA HIS A 451 -5.43 1.85 28.91
C HIS A 451 -4.19 1.07 28.48
N LEU A 452 -4.06 0.86 27.16
CA LEU A 452 -2.82 0.37 26.55
C LEU A 452 -1.91 1.56 26.24
N ASN A 453 -0.86 1.72 27.04
CA ASN A 453 0.06 2.83 26.94
C ASN A 453 1.33 2.47 26.17
N HIS A 454 1.76 3.42 25.34
CA HIS A 454 2.94 3.35 24.50
C HIS A 454 3.88 4.49 24.93
N LEU A 455 5.10 4.13 25.33
CA LEU A 455 6.13 5.12 25.66
C LEU A 455 7.20 5.12 24.58
N TYR A 456 7.53 6.32 24.10
CA TYR A 456 8.53 6.55 23.07
C TYR A 456 9.76 7.25 23.65
N TYR A 457 10.94 6.98 23.11
CA TYR A 457 12.12 7.81 23.37
C TYR A 457 12.43 8.70 22.17
N GLY A 458 13.20 9.77 22.43
CA GLY A 458 13.94 10.58 21.45
C GLY A 458 13.32 10.64 20.05
N SER A 459 13.77 9.77 19.16
CA SER A 459 13.43 9.71 17.73
C SER A 459 12.03 9.15 17.38
N GLY A 460 11.16 8.92 18.37
CA GLY A 460 9.80 8.43 18.13
C GLY A 460 9.69 6.91 18.04
N HIS A 461 10.66 6.17 18.60
CA HIS A 461 10.62 4.70 18.61
C HIS A 461 10.01 4.19 19.91
N LEU A 462 9.15 3.17 19.80
CA LEU A 462 8.54 2.53 20.96
C LEU A 462 9.62 1.93 21.85
N HIS A 463 9.58 2.32 23.11
CA HIS A 463 10.46 1.87 24.19
C HIS A 463 9.74 0.92 25.14
N GLN A 464 8.48 1.20 25.48
CA GLN A 464 7.71 0.40 26.43
C GLN A 464 6.25 0.29 26.03
N LEU A 465 5.67 -0.88 26.28
CA LEU A 465 4.25 -1.17 26.22
C LEU A 465 3.75 -1.62 27.61
N ASN A 466 2.70 -0.99 28.12
CA ASN A 466 2.06 -1.39 29.37
C ASN A 466 0.52 -1.32 29.29
N LEU A 467 -0.16 -2.16 30.05
CA LEU A 467 -1.63 -2.19 30.18
C LEU A 467 -2.01 -1.80 31.60
N ASP A 468 -2.66 -0.64 31.79
CA ASP A 468 -3.01 -0.08 33.11
C ASP A 468 -1.82 -0.02 34.09
N GLY A 469 -0.62 0.23 33.57
CA GLY A 469 0.62 0.26 34.34
C GLY A 469 1.31 -1.10 34.54
N GLN A 470 0.66 -2.22 34.20
CA GLN A 470 1.33 -3.53 34.12
C GLN A 470 2.27 -3.53 32.92
N LEU A 471 3.59 -3.62 33.17
CA LEU A 471 4.59 -3.75 32.13
C LEU A 471 4.32 -5.02 31.30
N ILE A 472 4.13 -4.84 29.99
CA ILE A 472 4.04 -5.95 29.03
C ILE A 472 5.41 -6.20 28.41
N SER A 473 6.05 -5.15 27.89
CA SER A 473 7.36 -5.30 27.24
C SER A 473 8.13 -3.98 27.24
N ASP A 474 9.39 -4.04 27.62
CA ASP A 474 10.41 -3.01 27.41
C ASP A 474 11.30 -3.41 26.24
N MET A 475 11.66 -2.45 25.40
CA MET A 475 12.38 -2.64 24.14
C MET A 475 13.61 -1.75 24.07
N GLU A 476 14.68 -2.34 23.58
CA GLU A 476 15.98 -1.68 23.43
C GLU A 476 16.49 -1.84 22.00
N ARG A 477 17.21 -0.83 21.52
CA ARG A 477 17.46 -0.62 20.10
C ARG A 477 18.92 -0.30 19.80
N ASP A 478 19.40 -0.69 18.62
CA ASP A 478 20.75 -0.36 18.14
C ASP A 478 20.82 1.06 17.54
N ASP A 479 21.98 1.38 16.96
CA ASP A 479 22.28 2.70 16.38
C ASP A 479 21.48 3.02 15.10
N LEU A 480 20.84 2.02 14.49
CA LEU A 480 19.85 2.22 13.42
C LEU A 480 18.43 2.18 13.99
N HIS A 481 18.27 2.25 15.31
CA HIS A 481 17.00 2.12 16.04
C HIS A 481 16.32 0.76 15.86
N ARG A 482 17.09 -0.29 15.56
CA ARG A 482 16.55 -1.63 15.36
C ARG A 482 16.46 -2.38 16.65
N GLU A 483 15.38 -3.11 16.86
CA GLU A 483 15.16 -3.78 18.13
C GLU A 483 16.17 -4.90 18.36
N ILE A 484 16.95 -4.81 19.44
CA ILE A 484 18.00 -5.78 19.75
C ILE A 484 17.66 -6.64 20.96
N TYR A 485 16.75 -6.20 21.82
CA TYR A 485 16.07 -7.07 22.77
C TYR A 485 14.76 -6.47 23.29
N ARG A 486 13.90 -7.35 23.81
CA ARG A 486 12.69 -7.00 24.55
C ARG A 486 12.44 -7.90 25.76
N THR A 487 11.76 -7.38 26.78
CA THR A 487 11.30 -8.19 27.93
C THR A 487 9.98 -8.90 27.61
N GLN A 488 9.83 -10.14 28.08
CA GLN A 488 8.68 -11.02 27.88
C GLN A 488 8.51 -11.93 29.11
N GLY A 489 7.97 -11.37 30.20
CA GLY A 489 7.92 -12.04 31.49
C GLY A 489 9.32 -12.26 32.08
N LYS A 490 9.62 -13.49 32.53
CA LYS A 490 10.97 -13.87 32.99
C LYS A 490 11.99 -14.03 31.86
N LEU A 491 11.56 -14.05 30.60
CA LEU A 491 12.44 -14.13 29.45
C LEU A 491 12.76 -12.74 28.90
N THR A 492 13.97 -12.60 28.38
CA THR A 492 14.36 -11.50 27.50
C THR A 492 14.68 -12.08 26.14
N SER A 493 13.97 -11.64 25.11
CA SER A 493 14.21 -12.01 23.73
C SER A 493 15.23 -11.08 23.11
N CYS A 494 16.25 -11.62 22.46
CA CYS A 494 17.36 -10.90 21.85
C CYS A 494 17.38 -11.16 20.34
N PHE A 495 17.74 -10.13 19.57
CA PHE A 495 17.74 -10.17 18.11
C PHE A 495 19.06 -9.64 17.55
N GLY A 496 19.47 -10.16 16.41
CA GLY A 496 20.57 -9.60 15.64
C GLY A 496 20.32 -9.69 14.15
N TYR A 497 20.96 -8.76 13.45
CA TYR A 497 20.72 -8.50 12.04
C TYR A 497 22.01 -8.62 11.24
N ASP A 498 21.89 -8.97 9.97
CA ASP A 498 22.98 -8.82 9.03
C ASP A 498 23.14 -7.35 8.57
N SER A 499 24.13 -7.09 7.72
CA SER A 499 24.41 -5.75 7.18
C SER A 499 23.33 -5.24 6.22
N MET A 500 22.42 -6.12 5.77
CA MET A 500 21.24 -5.77 4.96
C MET A 500 20.00 -5.46 5.83
N GLY A 501 20.12 -5.57 7.15
CA GLY A 501 19.01 -5.34 8.08
C GLY A 501 18.07 -6.53 8.25
N ARG A 502 18.39 -7.70 7.68
CA ARG A 502 17.57 -8.91 7.85
C ARG A 502 17.93 -9.59 9.17
N LYS A 503 16.94 -10.17 9.84
CA LYS A 503 17.14 -10.89 11.11
C LYS A 503 18.04 -12.12 10.86
N ALA A 504 19.27 -12.11 11.37
CA ALA A 504 20.25 -13.18 11.21
C ALA A 504 20.17 -14.21 12.34
N TRP A 505 19.78 -13.79 13.55
CA TRP A 505 19.57 -14.68 14.69
C TRP A 505 18.60 -14.08 15.70
N GLN A 506 18.03 -14.95 16.52
CA GLN A 506 17.26 -14.56 17.71
C GLN A 506 17.30 -15.64 18.79
N TYR A 507 17.14 -15.28 20.05
CA TYR A 507 17.02 -16.23 21.16
C TYR A 507 16.31 -15.62 22.36
N ALA A 508 15.74 -16.45 23.21
CA ALA A 508 15.17 -16.05 24.50
C ALA A 508 16.05 -16.57 25.64
N THR A 509 16.26 -15.76 26.68
CA THR A 509 17.10 -16.10 27.83
C THR A 509 16.49 -15.60 29.14
N THR A 510 16.86 -16.21 30.27
CA THR A 510 16.47 -15.74 31.62
C THR A 510 17.45 -14.71 32.19
N LEU A 511 18.47 -14.31 31.42
CA LEU A 511 19.32 -13.19 31.79
C LEU A 511 18.50 -11.89 31.78
N PRO A 512 18.52 -11.11 32.87
CA PRO A 512 17.83 -9.82 32.91
C PRO A 512 18.36 -8.85 31.85
N ALA A 513 17.47 -7.98 31.35
CA ALA A 513 17.79 -6.94 30.39
C ALA A 513 18.98 -6.07 30.84
N GLU A 514 19.12 -5.77 32.14
CA GLU A 514 20.23 -4.96 32.66
C GLU A 514 21.58 -5.67 32.57
N LYS A 515 21.60 -7.00 32.64
CA LYS A 515 22.83 -7.76 32.39
C LYS A 515 23.15 -7.80 30.91
N LEU A 516 22.14 -7.92 30.06
CA LEU A 516 22.31 -7.93 28.60
C LEU A 516 22.79 -6.58 28.08
N SER A 517 22.28 -5.47 28.63
CA SER A 517 22.74 -4.11 28.32
C SER A 517 24.20 -3.89 28.73
N GLN A 518 24.64 -4.47 29.85
CA GLN A 518 26.05 -4.44 30.27
C GLN A 518 26.95 -5.38 29.45
N ILE A 519 26.40 -6.42 28.81
CA ILE A 519 27.10 -7.36 27.94
C ILE A 519 27.31 -6.78 26.52
N GLN A 520 26.74 -5.62 26.19
CA GLN A 520 27.03 -4.83 24.97
C GLN A 520 28.45 -4.21 24.94
N ASN A 521 29.41 -4.90 25.54
CA ASN A 521 30.82 -4.67 25.33
C ASN A 521 31.17 -5.14 23.90
N PRO A 522 31.79 -4.32 23.04
CA PRO A 522 32.19 -4.70 21.67
C PRO A 522 33.14 -5.93 21.60
N LEU A 523 33.67 -6.39 22.74
CA LEU A 523 34.48 -7.61 22.85
C LEU A 523 33.65 -8.91 23.03
N ILE A 524 32.36 -8.82 23.36
CA ILE A 524 31.48 -9.97 23.58
C ILE A 524 30.53 -10.08 22.39
N LYS A 525 30.72 -11.09 21.55
CA LYS A 525 29.86 -11.36 20.38
C LYS A 525 28.56 -12.06 20.83
N PRO A 526 27.38 -11.40 20.82
CA PRO A 526 26.12 -12.01 21.27
C PRO A 526 25.76 -13.28 20.48
N GLU A 527 26.20 -13.34 19.22
CA GLU A 527 26.15 -14.52 18.34
C GLU A 527 26.68 -15.81 19.00
N ARG A 528 27.61 -15.71 19.97
CA ARG A 528 28.19 -16.85 20.68
C ARG A 528 27.27 -17.41 21.77
N TYR A 529 26.25 -16.65 22.19
CA TYR A 529 25.29 -17.06 23.21
C TYR A 529 24.00 -17.60 22.62
N VAL A 530 23.75 -17.43 21.32
CA VAL A 530 22.52 -17.86 20.64
C VAL A 530 22.21 -19.33 20.99
N GLU A 531 23.19 -20.21 20.80
CA GLU A 531 23.07 -21.67 21.00
C GLU A 531 23.41 -22.12 22.42
N HIS A 532 23.38 -21.23 23.41
CA HIS A 532 23.66 -21.61 24.79
C HIS A 532 22.63 -22.63 25.28
N ALA A 533 23.09 -23.69 25.97
CA ALA A 533 22.24 -24.81 26.37
C ALA A 533 21.00 -24.40 27.18
N TYR A 534 21.11 -23.33 27.99
CA TYR A 534 20.03 -22.80 28.84
C TYR A 534 19.02 -21.89 28.14
N ASN A 535 19.24 -21.45 26.89
CA ASN A 535 18.26 -20.63 26.19
C ASN A 535 17.11 -21.52 25.70
N PRO A 536 15.86 -21.37 26.18
CA PRO A 536 14.77 -22.26 25.79
C PRO A 536 14.43 -22.19 24.29
N ILE A 537 14.68 -21.04 23.65
CA ILE A 537 14.37 -20.76 22.25
C ILE A 537 15.59 -20.09 21.62
N HIS A 538 16.06 -20.59 20.48
CA HIS A 538 17.06 -19.89 19.66
C HIS A 538 17.01 -20.31 18.19
N ARG A 539 17.34 -19.35 17.32
CA ARG A 539 17.30 -19.50 15.87
C ARG A 539 18.42 -18.75 15.17
N ARG A 540 18.89 -19.30 14.05
CA ARG A 540 19.69 -18.60 13.03
C ARG A 540 19.01 -18.66 11.67
N TYR A 541 19.23 -17.62 10.89
CA TYR A 541 18.71 -17.46 9.54
C TYR A 541 19.89 -17.21 8.60
N GLU A 542 19.91 -17.90 7.47
CA GLU A 542 20.83 -17.61 6.37
C GLU A 542 20.00 -17.25 5.14
N TYR A 543 20.49 -16.27 4.39
CA TYR A 543 19.86 -15.77 3.18
C TYR A 543 20.77 -16.00 1.99
N ASP A 544 20.19 -16.25 0.84
CA ASP A 544 20.94 -16.31 -0.40
C ASP A 544 21.20 -14.91 -0.99
N PRO A 545 22.01 -14.79 -2.06
CA PRO A 545 22.31 -13.51 -2.68
C PRO A 545 21.12 -12.78 -3.33
N ALA A 546 19.98 -13.44 -3.56
CA ALA A 546 18.75 -12.80 -4.03
C ALA A 546 17.90 -12.25 -2.87
N GLY A 547 18.31 -12.50 -1.62
CA GLY A 547 17.58 -12.09 -0.43
C GLY A 547 16.62 -13.13 0.12
N GLU A 548 16.59 -14.34 -0.45
CA GLU A 548 15.66 -15.40 -0.08
C GLU A 548 16.17 -16.17 1.14
N LEU A 549 15.30 -16.60 2.05
CA LEU A 549 15.70 -17.38 3.22
C LEU A 549 16.13 -18.78 2.79
N SER A 550 17.43 -19.06 2.78
CA SER A 550 17.96 -20.35 2.29
C SER A 550 18.06 -21.41 3.39
N ARG A 551 18.21 -20.99 4.66
CA ARG A 551 18.38 -21.92 5.79
C ARG A 551 17.89 -21.35 7.11
N THR A 552 17.34 -22.23 7.94
CA THR A 552 17.05 -21.97 9.35
C THR A 552 17.69 -23.05 10.22
N LEU A 553 18.25 -22.63 11.36
CA LEU A 553 18.70 -23.51 12.43
C LEU A 553 17.91 -23.16 13.69
N ASP A 554 16.97 -24.01 14.10
CA ASP A 554 16.07 -23.78 15.23
C ASP A 554 16.30 -24.85 16.32
N LYS A 555 16.40 -24.43 17.59
CA LYS A 555 16.64 -25.36 18.72
C LYS A 555 15.62 -26.50 18.81
N LEU A 556 14.35 -26.18 18.60
CA LEU A 556 13.22 -27.07 18.84
C LEU A 556 12.82 -27.84 17.57
N ARG A 557 13.18 -27.32 16.39
CA ARG A 557 12.78 -27.89 15.09
C ARG A 557 13.94 -28.45 14.26
N GLY A 558 15.18 -28.18 14.65
CA GLY A 558 16.38 -28.58 13.91
C GLY A 558 16.66 -27.68 12.70
N GLU A 559 17.39 -28.24 11.73
CA GLU A 559 17.75 -27.55 10.50
C GLU A 559 16.66 -27.67 9.44
N THR A 560 16.33 -26.57 8.77
CA THR A 560 15.52 -26.56 7.55
C THR A 560 16.22 -25.76 6.45
N GLN A 561 16.30 -26.33 5.26
CA GLN A 561 16.83 -25.69 4.04
C GLN A 561 15.70 -25.41 3.06
N TYR A 562 15.82 -24.33 2.30
CA TYR A 562 14.83 -23.90 1.32
C TYR A 562 15.48 -23.68 -0.03
N GLU A 563 14.74 -24.04 -1.08
CA GLU A 563 15.15 -23.84 -2.46
C GLU A 563 14.06 -23.08 -3.21
N TYR A 564 14.46 -22.26 -4.17
CA TYR A 564 13.58 -21.38 -4.92
C TYR A 564 13.80 -21.53 -6.42
N GLU A 565 12.73 -21.37 -7.19
CA GLU A 565 12.82 -21.16 -8.63
C GLU A 565 13.36 -19.76 -8.94
N ALA A 566 13.85 -19.54 -10.16
CA ALA A 566 14.46 -18.28 -10.57
C ALA A 566 13.49 -17.07 -10.60
N ASN A 567 12.21 -17.25 -10.29
CA ASN A 567 11.23 -16.17 -10.15
C ASN A 567 10.77 -15.99 -8.68
N GLY A 568 11.48 -16.61 -7.75
CA GLY A 568 11.26 -16.53 -6.30
C GLY A 568 10.14 -17.42 -5.74
N GLN A 569 9.60 -18.32 -6.56
CA GLN A 569 8.64 -19.33 -6.10
C GLN A 569 9.34 -20.39 -5.27
N LEU A 570 8.76 -20.75 -4.11
CA LEU A 570 9.34 -21.79 -3.24
C LEU A 570 9.32 -23.14 -3.96
N LEU A 571 10.49 -23.70 -4.24
CA LEU A 571 10.66 -24.99 -4.91
C LEU A 571 10.67 -26.15 -3.91
N ALA A 572 11.37 -26.00 -2.79
CA ALA A 572 11.46 -27.06 -1.77
C ALA A 572 11.68 -26.52 -0.35
N ARG A 573 11.26 -27.32 0.63
CA ARG A 573 11.56 -27.19 2.06
C ARG A 573 12.07 -28.54 2.57
N ASN A 574 13.32 -28.60 2.99
CA ASN A 574 14.01 -29.82 3.39
C ASN A 574 14.41 -29.78 4.86
N THR A 575 13.98 -30.75 5.67
CA THR A 575 14.19 -30.78 7.13
C THR A 575 15.24 -31.83 7.58
N GLY A 576 16.07 -32.30 6.64
CA GLY A 576 17.07 -33.37 6.87
C GLY A 576 16.46 -34.78 7.02
N ARG A 577 15.13 -34.92 7.06
CA ARG A 577 14.40 -36.19 7.03
C ARG A 577 13.59 -36.27 5.74
N VAL A 578 13.78 -37.33 4.97
CA VAL A 578 13.10 -37.52 3.66
C VAL A 578 11.57 -37.48 3.79
N VAL A 579 11.01 -37.97 4.90
CA VAL A 579 9.56 -38.04 5.13
C VAL A 579 8.91 -36.70 5.51
N ASP A 580 9.71 -35.73 5.96
CA ASP A 580 9.23 -34.42 6.47
C ASP A 580 9.54 -33.28 5.49
N GLY A 581 10.07 -33.58 4.29
CA GLY A 581 10.36 -32.63 3.23
C GLY A 581 9.13 -32.30 2.39
N GLU A 582 9.11 -31.11 1.80
CA GLU A 582 8.07 -30.66 0.88
C GLU A 582 8.71 -30.16 -0.42
N GLU A 583 8.20 -30.61 -1.56
CA GLU A 583 8.55 -30.10 -2.88
C GLU A 583 7.31 -29.45 -3.51
N PHE A 584 7.51 -28.46 -4.37
CA PHE A 584 6.42 -27.72 -5.00
C PHE A 584 6.64 -27.60 -6.50
N ARG A 585 5.53 -27.61 -7.24
CA ARG A 585 5.50 -27.36 -8.68
C ARG A 585 4.41 -26.36 -8.99
N TYR A 586 4.68 -25.49 -9.96
CA TYR A 586 3.75 -24.45 -10.38
C TYR A 586 3.57 -24.48 -11.89
N ASP A 587 2.38 -24.11 -12.36
CA ASP A 587 2.20 -23.69 -13.75
C ASP A 587 2.79 -22.29 -13.98
N ALA A 588 2.69 -21.77 -15.19
CA ALA A 588 3.29 -20.48 -15.53
C ALA A 588 2.60 -19.31 -14.81
N ALA A 589 1.30 -19.39 -14.52
CA ALA A 589 0.58 -18.37 -13.75
C ALA A 589 0.60 -18.59 -12.23
N ALA A 590 1.61 -19.31 -11.70
CA ALA A 590 1.83 -19.55 -10.28
C ALA A 590 0.77 -20.39 -9.55
N ASN A 591 -0.02 -21.19 -10.26
CA ASN A 591 -0.90 -22.16 -9.62
C ASN A 591 -0.12 -23.43 -9.22
N ARG A 592 -0.37 -23.95 -8.02
CA ARG A 592 0.24 -25.22 -7.60
C ARG A 592 -0.25 -26.39 -8.44
N LEU A 593 0.66 -27.29 -8.79
CA LEU A 593 0.41 -28.51 -9.54
C LEU A 593 0.69 -29.78 -8.70
N ASN A 594 -0.07 -30.85 -8.92
CA ASN A 594 0.20 -32.15 -8.29
C ASN A 594 1.51 -32.74 -8.84
N PHE A 595 2.22 -33.56 -8.07
CA PHE A 595 3.51 -34.14 -8.53
C PHE A 595 3.44 -34.97 -9.82
N ASN A 596 2.31 -35.61 -10.07
CA ASN A 596 2.12 -36.51 -11.21
C ASN A 596 1.56 -35.81 -12.46
N THR A 597 1.31 -34.50 -12.42
CA THR A 597 0.81 -33.77 -13.60
C THR A 597 1.94 -33.55 -14.61
N SER A 598 1.56 -33.51 -15.88
CA SER A 598 2.46 -33.15 -16.96
C SER A 598 2.97 -31.73 -16.74
N ARG A 599 4.21 -31.44 -17.19
CA ARG A 599 4.76 -30.06 -17.18
C ARG A 599 3.98 -29.07 -18.07
N PHE A 600 3.08 -29.58 -18.91
CA PHE A 600 2.22 -28.78 -19.79
C PHE A 600 0.81 -28.55 -19.21
N ASP A 601 0.50 -29.20 -18.08
CA ASP A 601 -0.78 -28.99 -17.41
C ASP A 601 -0.76 -27.61 -16.74
N HIS A 602 -1.86 -26.88 -16.84
CA HIS A 602 -2.06 -25.60 -16.18
C HIS A 602 -3.45 -25.56 -15.55
N VAL A 603 -3.59 -24.75 -14.50
CA VAL A 603 -4.87 -24.56 -13.85
C VAL A 603 -5.67 -23.54 -14.65
N LYS A 604 -6.69 -24.03 -15.36
CA LYS A 604 -7.59 -23.18 -16.14
C LYS A 604 -8.22 -22.10 -15.25
N ASP A 605 -8.19 -20.86 -15.74
CA ASP A 605 -8.80 -19.68 -15.11
C ASP A 605 -8.26 -19.39 -13.68
N ASN A 606 -7.10 -19.97 -13.33
CA ASN A 606 -6.51 -19.98 -11.99
C ASN A 606 -7.38 -20.65 -10.89
N ARG A 607 -8.47 -21.34 -11.28
CA ARG A 607 -9.40 -22.03 -10.38
C ARG A 607 -8.99 -23.49 -10.19
N LEU A 608 -8.35 -23.80 -9.06
CA LEU A 608 -7.88 -25.15 -8.75
C LEU A 608 -9.08 -26.06 -8.44
N LYS A 609 -9.34 -27.06 -9.31
CA LYS A 609 -10.48 -27.99 -9.16
C LYS A 609 -10.14 -29.29 -8.45
N GLN A 610 -8.88 -29.72 -8.50
CA GLN A 610 -8.41 -30.97 -7.89
C GLN A 610 -7.01 -30.79 -7.33
N TRP A 611 -6.78 -31.30 -6.11
CA TRP A 611 -5.46 -31.32 -5.47
C TRP A 611 -5.34 -32.52 -4.53
N ALA A 612 -4.36 -33.39 -4.75
CA ALA A 612 -4.27 -34.66 -4.03
C ALA A 612 -5.63 -35.41 -4.00
N ASN A 613 -6.22 -35.62 -2.82
CA ASN A 613 -7.53 -36.22 -2.61
C ASN A 613 -8.66 -35.19 -2.38
N HIS A 614 -8.45 -33.94 -2.80
CA HIS A 614 -9.41 -32.84 -2.65
C HIS A 614 -10.04 -32.47 -3.99
N GLU A 615 -11.34 -32.20 -3.98
CA GLU A 615 -12.08 -31.63 -5.10
C GLU A 615 -12.70 -30.29 -4.69
N TYR A 616 -12.70 -29.33 -5.61
CA TYR A 616 -13.12 -27.95 -5.38
C TYR A 616 -14.09 -27.50 -6.47
N LYS A 617 -15.16 -26.80 -6.07
CA LYS A 617 -16.11 -26.18 -7.00
C LYS A 617 -16.26 -24.69 -6.69
N TYR A 618 -16.38 -23.88 -7.73
CA TYR A 618 -16.50 -22.43 -7.63
C TYR A 618 -17.84 -21.96 -8.19
N ASP A 619 -18.35 -20.86 -7.66
CA ASP A 619 -19.48 -20.15 -8.25
C ASP A 619 -19.09 -19.36 -9.52
N ALA A 620 -20.08 -18.70 -10.11
CA ALA A 620 -19.91 -17.89 -11.31
C ALA A 620 -19.03 -16.64 -11.09
N TRP A 621 -18.84 -16.21 -9.84
CA TRP A 621 -18.00 -15.07 -9.45
C TRP A 621 -16.59 -15.48 -9.02
N GLY A 622 -16.29 -16.78 -9.00
CA GLY A 622 -14.98 -17.31 -8.65
C GLY A 622 -14.77 -17.56 -7.16
N ASN A 623 -15.82 -17.63 -6.34
CA ASN A 623 -15.73 -18.02 -4.93
C ASN A 623 -15.81 -19.55 -4.80
N LEU A 624 -14.98 -20.16 -3.96
CA LEU A 624 -15.06 -21.58 -3.64
C LEU A 624 -16.35 -21.88 -2.87
N ILE A 625 -17.26 -22.68 -3.43
CA ILE A 625 -18.55 -23.04 -2.82
C ILE A 625 -18.60 -24.46 -2.27
N GLU A 626 -17.70 -25.34 -2.71
CA GLU A 626 -17.65 -26.73 -2.25
C GLU A 626 -16.20 -27.23 -2.18
N LYS A 627 -15.82 -27.86 -1.07
CA LYS A 627 -14.55 -28.59 -0.89
C LYS A 627 -14.87 -30.02 -0.42
N VAL A 628 -14.45 -31.02 -1.19
CA VAL A 628 -14.61 -32.44 -0.84
C VAL A 628 -13.24 -33.01 -0.52
N VAL A 629 -13.09 -33.70 0.60
CA VAL A 629 -11.84 -34.34 1.04
C VAL A 629 -12.05 -35.85 1.15
N GLY A 630 -11.44 -36.61 0.24
CA GLY A 630 -11.68 -38.05 0.12
C GLY A 630 -13.13 -38.37 -0.25
N ILE A 631 -13.71 -39.42 0.33
CA ILE A 631 -15.08 -39.89 -0.01
C ILE A 631 -16.13 -39.41 1.00
N VAL A 632 -15.70 -38.95 2.18
CA VAL A 632 -16.58 -38.84 3.35
C VAL A 632 -16.74 -37.44 3.91
N ARG A 633 -15.84 -36.49 3.62
CA ARG A 633 -15.92 -35.14 4.18
C ARG A 633 -16.21 -34.12 3.09
N TRP A 634 -17.27 -33.37 3.28
CA TRP A 634 -17.77 -32.36 2.32
C TRP A 634 -17.96 -31.05 3.07
N GLN A 635 -17.53 -29.93 2.50
CA GLN A 635 -17.71 -28.60 3.06
C GLN A 635 -18.39 -27.70 2.03
N THR A 636 -19.36 -26.90 2.48
CA THR A 636 -20.01 -25.88 1.65
C THR A 636 -19.78 -24.48 2.21
N PHE A 637 -19.73 -23.51 1.31
CA PHE A 637 -19.43 -22.12 1.61
C PHE A 637 -20.48 -21.22 0.94
N THR A 638 -21.07 -20.30 1.71
CA THR A 638 -22.06 -19.33 1.22
C THR A 638 -21.52 -17.91 1.41
N TYR A 639 -21.67 -17.08 0.38
CA TYR A 639 -21.14 -15.72 0.34
C TYR A 639 -22.24 -14.67 0.24
N ASP A 640 -21.95 -13.48 0.70
CA ASP A 640 -22.74 -12.28 0.40
C ASP A 640 -22.34 -11.68 -0.98
N CYS A 641 -23.04 -10.63 -1.40
CA CYS A 641 -22.80 -9.95 -2.67
C CYS A 641 -21.44 -9.24 -2.75
N GLU A 642 -20.73 -9.08 -1.62
CA GLU A 642 -19.39 -8.54 -1.54
C GLU A 642 -18.31 -9.66 -1.50
N ASN A 643 -18.70 -10.90 -1.80
CA ASN A 643 -17.84 -12.09 -1.77
C ASN A 643 -17.25 -12.39 -0.39
N ARG A 644 -17.92 -11.99 0.70
CA ARG A 644 -17.53 -12.34 2.08
C ARG A 644 -18.23 -13.62 2.50
N LEU A 645 -17.48 -14.55 3.09
CA LEU A 645 -18.00 -15.84 3.55
C LEU A 645 -18.93 -15.63 4.75
N VAL A 646 -20.24 -15.88 4.61
CA VAL A 646 -21.24 -15.65 5.67
C VAL A 646 -21.70 -16.94 6.35
N LYS A 647 -21.58 -18.10 5.69
CA LYS A 647 -21.98 -19.40 6.26
C LYS A 647 -21.13 -20.55 5.74
N THR A 648 -20.87 -21.52 6.61
CA THR A 648 -20.26 -22.82 6.25
C THR A 648 -21.01 -24.00 6.85
N GLU A 649 -20.97 -25.13 6.16
CA GLU A 649 -21.48 -26.42 6.66
C GLU A 649 -20.54 -27.54 6.25
N THR A 650 -20.10 -28.35 7.22
CA THR A 650 -19.26 -29.53 7.02
C THR A 650 -20.06 -30.79 7.29
N MET A 651 -20.12 -31.70 6.33
CA MET A 651 -20.72 -33.03 6.45
C MET A 651 -19.62 -34.10 6.60
N ALA A 652 -19.86 -35.07 7.48
CA ALA A 652 -19.11 -36.31 7.57
C ALA A 652 -20.05 -37.49 7.24
N GLY A 653 -19.97 -37.99 6.00
CA GLY A 653 -20.94 -38.92 5.43
C GLY A 653 -22.30 -38.25 5.30
N THR A 654 -23.30 -38.75 6.03
CA THR A 654 -24.66 -38.20 6.03
C THR A 654 -24.98 -37.32 7.25
N GLN A 655 -24.02 -37.12 8.15
CA GLN A 655 -24.20 -36.33 9.37
C GLN A 655 -23.52 -34.96 9.25
N VAL A 656 -24.21 -33.93 9.74
CA VAL A 656 -23.62 -32.60 9.91
C VAL A 656 -22.57 -32.67 11.03
N GLU A 657 -21.31 -32.41 10.68
CA GLU A 657 -20.20 -32.36 11.62
C GLU A 657 -20.06 -30.96 12.22
N SER A 658 -20.16 -29.93 11.38
CA SER A 658 -20.15 -28.53 11.83
C SER A 658 -21.02 -27.61 10.98
N THR A 659 -21.57 -26.56 11.61
CA THR A 659 -22.14 -25.40 10.92
C THR A 659 -21.55 -24.12 11.51
N SER A 660 -21.40 -23.08 10.70
CA SER A 660 -20.90 -21.79 11.20
C SER A 660 -21.46 -20.61 10.42
N SER A 661 -21.54 -19.46 11.07
CA SER A 661 -21.95 -18.18 10.49
C SER A 661 -21.03 -17.06 10.93
N TYR A 662 -20.85 -16.07 10.05
CA TYR A 662 -19.90 -14.97 10.25
C TYR A 662 -20.58 -13.63 9.98
N GLN A 663 -20.25 -12.62 10.79
CA GLN A 663 -20.76 -11.26 10.63
C GLN A 663 -19.61 -10.28 10.37
N TYR A 664 -19.86 -9.35 9.46
CA TYR A 664 -18.89 -8.32 9.06
C TYR A 664 -19.47 -6.94 9.28
N ASP A 665 -18.62 -5.96 9.62
CA ASP A 665 -19.02 -4.55 9.60
C ASP A 665 -18.90 -3.94 8.20
N SER A 666 -19.23 -2.65 8.11
CA SER A 666 -19.16 -1.90 6.85
C SER A 666 -17.73 -1.64 6.35
N LEU A 667 -16.70 -1.85 7.17
CA LEU A 667 -15.29 -1.83 6.75
C LEU A 667 -14.82 -3.19 6.23
N GLY A 668 -15.66 -4.24 6.29
CA GLY A 668 -15.32 -5.59 5.84
C GLY A 668 -14.61 -6.45 6.89
N ARG A 669 -14.53 -5.98 8.14
CA ARG A 669 -13.89 -6.69 9.24
C ARG A 669 -14.86 -7.70 9.84
N ARG A 670 -14.41 -8.92 10.13
CA ARG A 670 -15.24 -9.92 10.81
C ARG A 670 -15.39 -9.53 12.27
N VAL A 671 -16.60 -9.18 12.70
CA VAL A 671 -16.92 -8.70 14.05
C VAL A 671 -17.55 -9.77 14.94
N ALA A 672 -18.07 -10.84 14.35
CA ALA A 672 -18.54 -12.00 15.11
C ALA A 672 -18.48 -13.29 14.30
N LYS A 673 -18.41 -14.42 15.01
CA LYS A 673 -18.68 -15.74 14.46
C LYS A 673 -19.46 -16.59 15.46
N GLN A 674 -20.27 -17.50 14.93
CA GLN A 674 -20.94 -18.54 15.69
C GLN A 674 -20.71 -19.87 14.97
N SER A 675 -20.24 -20.88 15.70
CA SER A 675 -19.98 -22.21 15.17
C SER A 675 -20.60 -23.28 16.06
N GLU A 676 -21.24 -24.27 15.46
CA GLU A 676 -21.67 -25.50 16.12
C GLU A 676 -20.84 -26.66 15.59
N ILE A 677 -20.06 -27.32 16.45
CA ILE A 677 -19.21 -28.46 16.09
C ILE A 677 -19.60 -29.64 16.97
N LYS A 678 -20.07 -30.73 16.35
CA LYS A 678 -20.51 -31.95 17.06
C LYS A 678 -21.51 -31.67 18.20
N GLY A 679 -22.42 -30.71 17.99
CA GLY A 679 -23.46 -30.30 18.95
C GLY A 679 -23.01 -29.29 20.02
N GLN A 680 -21.74 -28.86 20.01
CA GLN A 680 -21.25 -27.81 20.91
C GLN A 680 -21.25 -26.48 20.17
N THR A 681 -21.89 -25.46 20.75
CA THR A 681 -21.93 -24.11 20.19
C THR A 681 -20.86 -23.24 20.82
N ASP A 682 -20.08 -22.57 19.99
CA ASP A 682 -19.16 -21.49 20.35
C ASP A 682 -19.60 -20.18 19.67
N HIS A 683 -19.40 -19.08 20.37
CA HIS A 683 -19.72 -17.74 19.89
C HIS A 683 -18.59 -16.80 20.26
N LYS A 684 -17.99 -16.16 19.25
CA LYS A 684 -16.90 -15.21 19.42
C LYS A 684 -17.26 -13.86 18.83
N ARG A 685 -16.91 -12.79 19.53
CA ARG A 685 -16.92 -11.41 19.02
C ARG A 685 -15.49 -10.91 18.87
N PHE A 686 -15.29 -10.00 17.93
CA PHE A 686 -13.99 -9.42 17.64
C PHE A 686 -14.05 -7.90 17.69
N LEU A 687 -13.10 -7.31 18.42
CA LEU A 687 -12.84 -5.87 18.42
C LEU A 687 -11.62 -5.58 17.55
N TRP A 688 -11.64 -4.47 16.83
CA TRP A 688 -10.60 -4.10 15.87
C TRP A 688 -10.05 -2.70 16.16
N GLN A 689 -8.73 -2.53 16.04
CA GLN A 689 -8.06 -1.23 15.99
C GLN A 689 -7.74 -0.96 14.51
N GLY A 690 -8.51 -0.10 13.84
CA GLY A 690 -8.42 0.03 12.38
C GLY A 690 -8.64 -1.32 11.69
N LEU A 691 -7.64 -1.83 10.95
CA LEU A 691 -7.68 -3.14 10.28
C LEU A 691 -6.90 -4.24 11.01
N ARG A 692 -6.58 -4.07 12.30
CA ARG A 692 -5.88 -5.07 13.12
C ARG A 692 -6.81 -5.60 14.21
N MET A 693 -7.00 -6.92 14.26
CA MET A 693 -7.85 -7.55 15.28
C MET A 693 -7.21 -7.35 16.64
N LEU A 694 -7.91 -6.65 17.52
CA LEU A 694 -7.38 -6.23 18.82
C LEU A 694 -7.79 -7.19 19.93
N ARG A 695 -9.03 -7.69 19.90
CA ARG A 695 -9.56 -8.56 20.95
C ARG A 695 -10.47 -9.62 20.38
N GLU A 696 -10.44 -10.81 20.96
CA GLU A 696 -11.51 -11.80 20.82
C GLU A 696 -12.23 -11.98 22.16
N GLU A 697 -13.54 -12.18 22.11
CA GLU A 697 -14.39 -12.33 23.30
C GLU A 697 -15.31 -13.54 23.14
N SER A 698 -15.25 -14.44 24.11
CA SER A 698 -16.16 -15.56 24.32
C SER A 698 -16.93 -15.36 25.64
N PRO A 699 -18.04 -16.08 25.88
CA PRO A 699 -18.74 -15.98 27.17
C PRO A 699 -17.80 -16.27 28.36
N GLY A 700 -17.60 -15.27 29.24
CA GLY A 700 -16.77 -15.39 30.44
C GLY A 700 -15.25 -15.31 30.21
N GLN A 701 -14.78 -15.09 28.98
CA GLN A 701 -13.35 -14.97 28.65
C GLN A 701 -13.09 -13.95 27.54
N SER A 702 -12.01 -13.17 27.68
CA SER A 702 -11.53 -12.30 26.62
C SER A 702 -10.02 -12.43 26.43
N SER A 703 -9.55 -12.23 25.20
CA SER A 703 -8.13 -12.25 24.88
C SER A 703 -7.77 -10.99 24.08
N LEU A 704 -6.97 -10.12 24.67
CA LEU A 704 -6.43 -8.91 24.04
C LEU A 704 -5.09 -9.25 23.35
N TYR A 705 -4.99 -8.98 22.06
CA TYR A 705 -3.79 -9.22 21.26
C TYR A 705 -2.98 -7.93 21.09
N LEU A 706 -1.70 -8.02 21.45
CA LEU A 706 -0.73 -6.93 21.34
C LEU A 706 0.30 -7.30 20.28
N TYR A 707 0.72 -6.32 19.48
CA TYR A 707 1.53 -6.54 18.28
C TYR A 707 2.81 -5.70 18.31
N GLU A 708 3.79 -6.11 17.52
CA GLU A 708 4.97 -5.27 17.29
C GLU A 708 4.58 -3.94 16.60
N PRO A 709 5.32 -2.85 16.85
CA PRO A 709 5.05 -1.55 16.23
C PRO A 709 4.98 -1.63 14.71
N GLY A 710 3.94 -1.03 14.13
CA GLY A 710 3.76 -0.94 12.67
C GLY A 710 3.51 -2.27 11.95
N SER A 711 3.28 -3.38 12.68
CA SER A 711 3.14 -4.71 12.07
C SER A 711 1.91 -5.48 12.57
N TYR A 712 1.74 -6.69 12.01
CA TYR A 712 0.77 -7.69 12.41
C TYR A 712 1.44 -8.90 13.08
N ALA A 713 2.75 -8.82 13.38
CA ALA A 713 3.45 -9.82 14.16
C ALA A 713 3.00 -9.71 15.62
N PRO A 714 2.42 -10.75 16.22
CA PRO A 714 1.95 -10.68 17.59
C PRO A 714 3.14 -10.70 18.56
N LEU A 715 3.01 -9.92 19.63
CA LEU A 715 4.02 -9.72 20.66
C LEU A 715 3.59 -10.33 21.99
N ALA A 716 2.37 -10.06 22.42
CA ALA A 716 1.78 -10.63 23.63
C ALA A 716 0.26 -10.82 23.50
N ARG A 717 -0.31 -11.64 24.38
CA ARG A 717 -1.75 -11.79 24.59
C ARG A 717 -2.06 -11.65 26.06
N VAL A 718 -3.11 -10.91 26.39
CA VAL A 718 -3.59 -10.75 27.77
C VAL A 718 -4.98 -11.36 27.85
N ASP A 719 -5.11 -12.43 28.63
CA ASP A 719 -6.37 -13.14 28.83
C ASP A 719 -7.02 -12.68 30.14
N GLU A 720 -8.32 -12.40 30.07
CA GLU A 720 -9.15 -12.03 31.21
C GLU A 720 -10.29 -13.05 31.33
N LYS A 721 -10.45 -13.66 32.50
CA LYS A 721 -11.54 -14.59 32.79
C LYS A 721 -12.45 -14.02 33.86
N GLU A 722 -13.75 -14.19 33.68
CA GLU A 722 -14.75 -13.71 34.63
C GLU A 722 -14.54 -14.36 36.01
N GLY A 723 -14.33 -13.54 37.04
CA GLY A 723 -14.11 -13.98 38.42
C GLY A 723 -12.64 -14.18 38.81
N GLU A 724 -11.70 -14.07 37.87
CA GLU A 724 -10.27 -13.99 38.18
C GLU A 724 -9.86 -12.54 38.52
N VAL A 725 -8.93 -12.37 39.45
CA VAL A 725 -8.49 -11.04 39.95
C VAL A 725 -7.33 -10.49 39.11
N GLU A 726 -6.52 -11.37 38.52
CA GLU A 726 -5.33 -11.01 37.75
C GLU A 726 -5.46 -11.54 36.33
N ASN A 727 -4.98 -10.75 35.37
CA ASN A 727 -4.93 -11.13 33.97
C ASN A 727 -3.74 -12.07 33.71
N GLU A 728 -3.94 -13.08 32.87
CA GLU A 728 -2.87 -13.97 32.42
C GLU A 728 -2.18 -13.37 31.18
N VAL A 729 -0.86 -13.16 31.25
CA VAL A 729 -0.08 -12.62 30.12
C VAL A 729 0.74 -13.72 29.46
N TYR A 730 0.58 -13.84 28.16
CA TYR A 730 1.29 -14.77 27.30
C TYR A 730 2.15 -14.01 26.28
N TYR A 731 3.32 -14.54 25.96
CA TYR A 731 4.29 -13.89 25.07
C TYR A 731 4.55 -14.71 23.82
N PHE A 732 4.44 -14.09 22.66
CA PHE A 732 4.69 -14.74 21.38
C PHE A 732 6.19 -14.73 21.03
N HIS A 733 6.64 -15.87 20.52
CA HIS A 733 7.97 -16.04 19.94
C HIS A 733 7.80 -16.39 18.47
N THR A 734 8.11 -15.44 17.58
CA THR A 734 7.83 -15.57 16.15
C THR A 734 9.07 -15.97 15.35
N ASP A 735 8.90 -16.33 14.08
CA ASP A 735 10.00 -16.44 13.12
C ASP A 735 10.50 -15.05 12.63
N GLN A 736 11.32 -15.02 11.57
CA GLN A 736 11.85 -13.80 10.97
C GLN A 736 10.79 -12.92 10.30
N ILE A 737 9.64 -13.47 9.92
CA ILE A 737 8.52 -12.75 9.30
C ILE A 737 7.31 -12.60 10.22
N GLY A 738 7.45 -12.86 11.52
CA GLY A 738 6.37 -12.65 12.49
C GLY A 738 5.35 -13.80 12.60
N THR A 739 5.64 -14.98 12.07
CA THR A 739 4.79 -16.17 12.28
C THR A 739 4.98 -16.70 13.71
N PRO A 740 3.92 -16.84 14.53
CA PRO A 740 4.01 -17.43 15.87
C PRO A 740 4.53 -18.86 15.81
N LEU A 741 5.61 -19.16 16.54
CA LEU A 741 6.19 -20.51 16.62
C LEU A 741 6.02 -21.10 18.03
N GLU A 742 6.14 -20.27 19.06
CA GLU A 742 5.82 -20.59 20.45
C GLU A 742 5.06 -19.46 21.12
N MET A 743 4.41 -19.80 22.23
CA MET A 743 3.86 -18.87 23.21
C MET A 743 4.31 -19.31 24.60
N THR A 744 4.81 -18.38 25.40
CA THR A 744 5.22 -18.63 26.79
C THR A 744 4.32 -17.92 27.79
N ASP A 745 4.18 -18.47 29.00
CA ASP A 745 3.61 -17.75 30.15
C ASP A 745 4.59 -16.69 30.72
N ALA A 746 4.18 -16.00 31.78
CA ALA A 746 5.01 -15.01 32.47
C ALA A 746 6.26 -15.62 33.12
N GLU A 747 6.22 -16.92 33.46
CA GLU A 747 7.33 -17.68 34.03
C GLU A 747 8.39 -18.09 32.98
N GLY A 748 8.07 -17.93 31.69
CA GLY A 748 8.93 -18.33 30.58
C GLY A 748 8.77 -19.78 30.16
N GLN A 749 7.72 -20.48 30.62
CA GLN A 749 7.40 -21.83 30.19
C GLN A 749 6.62 -21.80 28.87
N ILE A 750 6.96 -22.71 27.96
CA ILE A 750 6.25 -22.85 26.69
C ILE A 750 4.89 -23.51 26.95
N VAL A 751 3.81 -22.78 26.69
CA VAL A 751 2.42 -23.25 26.86
C VAL A 751 1.73 -23.55 25.52
N TRP A 752 2.34 -23.12 24.41
CA TRP A 752 1.92 -23.44 23.06
C TRP A 752 3.13 -23.50 22.12
N GLN A 753 3.17 -24.49 21.23
CA GLN A 753 4.25 -24.67 20.26
C GLN A 753 3.74 -25.35 18.99
N ALA A 754 3.98 -24.74 17.83
CA ALA A 754 3.58 -25.29 16.54
C ALA A 754 4.77 -25.65 15.63
N LYS A 755 4.62 -26.76 14.90
CA LYS A 755 5.44 -27.07 13.71
C LYS A 755 4.56 -26.87 12.48
N TYR A 756 5.00 -26.03 11.56
CA TYR A 756 4.28 -25.70 10.33
C TYR A 756 4.86 -26.43 9.11
N ARG A 757 3.97 -26.71 8.15
CA ARG A 757 4.31 -26.87 6.75
C ARG A 757 4.62 -25.52 6.11
N ALA A 758 5.29 -25.51 4.97
CA ALA A 758 5.78 -24.28 4.35
C ALA A 758 4.68 -23.23 4.15
N TRP A 759 3.49 -23.64 3.72
CA TRP A 759 2.37 -22.75 3.41
C TRP A 759 1.41 -22.51 4.59
N GLY A 760 1.87 -22.72 5.82
CA GLY A 760 1.16 -22.29 7.04
C GLY A 760 0.21 -23.33 7.64
N ALA A 761 0.08 -24.51 7.03
CA ALA A 761 -0.67 -25.61 7.66
C ALA A 761 0.08 -26.13 8.89
N VAL A 762 -0.62 -26.30 10.01
CA VAL A 762 -0.02 -26.88 11.22
C VAL A 762 0.20 -28.37 11.00
N GLU A 763 1.46 -28.79 10.97
CA GLU A 763 1.86 -30.19 10.90
C GLU A 763 1.63 -30.88 12.25
N LYS A 764 2.01 -30.19 13.33
CA LYS A 764 1.85 -30.68 14.70
C LYS A 764 1.84 -29.53 15.70
N LEU A 765 0.94 -29.59 16.68
CA LEU A 765 1.05 -28.83 17.92
C LEU A 765 1.84 -29.68 18.93
N VAL A 766 3.06 -29.27 19.23
CA VAL A 766 3.96 -30.00 20.16
C VAL A 766 3.53 -29.75 21.60
N VAL A 767 3.14 -28.50 21.90
CA VAL A 767 2.52 -28.07 23.14
C VAL A 767 1.24 -27.31 22.78
N ASN A 768 0.15 -27.55 23.50
CA ASN A 768 -1.14 -26.92 23.28
C ASN A 768 -1.94 -26.88 24.59
N GLU A 769 -1.32 -26.32 25.63
CA GLU A 769 -1.96 -26.13 26.93
C GLU A 769 -2.95 -24.97 26.90
N VAL A 770 -2.66 -23.98 26.05
CA VAL A 770 -3.48 -22.79 25.83
C VAL A 770 -3.85 -22.68 24.34
N GLU A 771 -5.12 -22.42 24.02
CA GLU A 771 -5.57 -22.22 22.64
C GLU A 771 -4.88 -21.00 22.03
N GLN A 772 -4.45 -21.12 20.77
CA GLN A 772 -3.86 -20.02 20.01
C GLN A 772 -4.29 -20.13 18.54
N ASN A 773 -4.95 -19.08 18.02
CA ASN A 773 -5.51 -19.05 16.67
C ASN A 773 -4.77 -18.16 15.65
N LEU A 774 -3.85 -17.27 16.04
CA LEU A 774 -3.06 -16.49 15.07
C LEU A 774 -2.11 -17.38 14.25
N ARG A 775 -1.96 -17.07 12.96
CA ARG A 775 -1.11 -17.84 12.02
C ARG A 775 -0.12 -16.90 11.36
N PHE A 776 0.03 -16.91 10.03
CA PHE A 776 0.79 -15.83 9.38
C PHE A 776 0.22 -14.47 9.77
N GLN A 777 1.02 -13.42 9.63
CA GLN A 777 0.59 -12.07 9.98
C GLN A 777 -0.78 -11.74 9.34
N GLY A 778 -1.73 -11.30 10.17
CA GLY A 778 -3.12 -11.00 9.78
C GLY A 778 -4.08 -12.19 9.73
N GLN A 779 -3.60 -13.42 9.95
CA GLN A 779 -4.41 -14.63 9.86
C GLN A 779 -4.92 -15.12 11.22
N TYR A 780 -6.18 -15.55 11.24
CA TYR A 780 -6.86 -16.22 12.35
C TYR A 780 -7.38 -17.60 11.92
N PHE A 781 -7.04 -18.65 12.65
CA PHE A 781 -7.45 -20.03 12.37
C PHE A 781 -8.88 -20.30 12.82
N ASP A 782 -9.70 -20.78 11.88
CA ASP A 782 -11.07 -21.22 12.14
C ASP A 782 -11.12 -22.75 12.16
N VAL A 783 -11.22 -23.32 13.36
CA VAL A 783 -11.24 -24.77 13.59
C VAL A 783 -12.41 -25.47 12.88
N GLU A 784 -13.54 -24.77 12.72
CA GLU A 784 -14.76 -25.26 12.08
C GLU A 784 -14.57 -25.60 10.59
N THR A 785 -13.62 -24.94 9.92
CA THR A 785 -13.37 -25.08 8.47
C THR A 785 -11.97 -25.57 8.16
N GLY A 786 -11.00 -25.32 9.05
CA GLY A 786 -9.57 -25.49 8.78
C GLY A 786 -8.95 -24.32 8.01
N LEU A 787 -9.74 -23.30 7.65
CA LEU A 787 -9.27 -22.13 6.92
C LEU A 787 -8.69 -21.09 7.86
N HIS A 788 -7.89 -20.20 7.29
CA HIS A 788 -7.38 -19.03 7.98
C HIS A 788 -8.15 -17.80 7.49
N TYR A 789 -8.96 -17.19 8.35
CA TYR A 789 -9.52 -15.87 8.09
C TYR A 789 -8.39 -14.85 8.00
N ASN A 790 -8.33 -14.10 6.90
CA ASN A 790 -7.27 -13.17 6.59
C ASN A 790 -7.86 -11.82 6.15
N THR A 791 -8.42 -11.09 7.13
CA THR A 791 -9.14 -9.81 7.02
C THR A 791 -10.21 -9.72 5.92
N PHE A 792 -9.84 -9.63 4.63
CA PHE A 792 -10.77 -9.52 3.50
C PHE A 792 -10.99 -10.84 2.74
N ARG A 793 -10.19 -11.87 3.02
CA ARG A 793 -10.31 -13.20 2.36
C ARG A 793 -10.14 -14.34 3.35
N TYR A 794 -10.41 -15.56 2.89
CA TYR A 794 -10.06 -16.79 3.60
C TYR A 794 -8.97 -17.53 2.83
N TYR A 795 -7.94 -17.95 3.56
CA TYR A 795 -6.78 -18.66 3.05
C TYR A 795 -6.87 -20.14 3.42
N ASP A 796 -6.67 -21.01 2.43
CA ASP A 796 -6.56 -22.46 2.64
C ASP A 796 -5.07 -22.85 2.73
N PRO A 797 -4.58 -23.15 3.95
CA PRO A 797 -3.16 -23.47 4.16
C PRO A 797 -2.74 -24.83 3.60
N GLU A 798 -3.68 -25.74 3.29
CA GLU A 798 -3.35 -27.06 2.73
C GLU A 798 -2.88 -26.96 1.28
N ILE A 799 -3.44 -25.99 0.54
CA ILE A 799 -3.13 -25.72 -0.87
C ILE A 799 -2.35 -24.43 -1.09
N GLY A 800 -2.20 -23.60 -0.06
CA GLY A 800 -1.38 -22.39 -0.11
C GLY A 800 -1.99 -21.24 -0.91
N ARG A 801 -3.32 -21.06 -0.86
CA ARG A 801 -4.03 -20.04 -1.64
C ARG A 801 -5.31 -19.54 -1.00
N PHE A 802 -5.80 -18.40 -1.47
CA PHE A 802 -7.12 -17.87 -1.12
C PHE A 802 -8.24 -18.64 -1.82
N ILE A 803 -9.42 -18.64 -1.18
CA ILE A 803 -10.62 -19.33 -1.70
C ILE A 803 -11.56 -18.42 -2.50
N THR A 804 -11.28 -17.10 -2.53
CA THR A 804 -11.99 -16.10 -3.32
C THR A 804 -11.00 -15.26 -4.13
N GLN A 805 -11.49 -14.63 -5.20
CA GLN A 805 -10.67 -13.71 -5.99
C GLN A 805 -10.27 -12.48 -5.18
N ASP A 806 -9.10 -11.95 -5.49
CA ASP A 806 -8.58 -10.72 -4.92
C ASP A 806 -9.54 -9.53 -5.14
N PRO A 807 -10.05 -8.88 -4.07
CA PRO A 807 -11.00 -7.79 -4.18
C PRO A 807 -10.39 -6.53 -4.82
N ILE A 808 -9.05 -6.41 -4.88
CA ILE A 808 -8.37 -5.29 -5.55
C ILE A 808 -7.94 -5.62 -6.99
N GLY A 809 -8.36 -6.78 -7.53
CA GLY A 809 -8.17 -7.18 -8.93
C GLY A 809 -6.71 -7.22 -9.36
N LEU A 810 -6.40 -6.71 -10.56
CA LEU A 810 -5.05 -6.71 -11.15
C LEU A 810 -3.99 -5.98 -10.31
N ALA A 811 -4.41 -5.13 -9.36
CA ALA A 811 -3.47 -4.54 -8.41
C ALA A 811 -2.92 -5.59 -7.43
N GLY A 812 -3.64 -6.66 -7.13
CA GLY A 812 -3.22 -7.77 -6.28
C GLY A 812 -2.30 -8.79 -6.98
N GLY A 813 -2.33 -8.83 -8.32
CA GLY A 813 -1.54 -9.73 -9.17
C GLY A 813 -2.36 -10.29 -10.34
N LEU A 814 -1.74 -11.01 -11.28
CA LEU A 814 -2.47 -11.63 -12.42
C LEU A 814 -3.17 -12.94 -12.05
N ASN A 815 -2.79 -13.54 -10.92
CA ASN A 815 -3.46 -14.68 -10.32
C ASN A 815 -4.12 -14.27 -9.01
N PHE A 816 -5.44 -14.10 -9.06
CA PHE A 816 -6.27 -13.56 -7.98
C PHE A 816 -6.42 -14.47 -6.75
N TYR A 817 -5.89 -15.69 -6.77
CA TYR A 817 -5.95 -16.63 -5.63
C TYR A 817 -4.62 -16.74 -4.87
N THR A 818 -3.55 -16.10 -5.35
CA THR A 818 -2.20 -16.27 -4.80
C THR A 818 -2.03 -15.55 -3.46
N TYR A 819 -1.33 -16.17 -2.51
CA TYR A 819 -0.84 -15.52 -1.29
C TYR A 819 0.40 -14.64 -1.55
N GLY A 820 1.38 -15.19 -2.26
CA GLY A 820 2.62 -14.54 -2.67
C GLY A 820 3.54 -15.57 -3.35
N PRO A 821 4.73 -15.18 -3.83
CA PRO A 821 5.67 -16.11 -4.46
C PRO A 821 6.16 -17.21 -3.49
N ASN A 822 6.40 -16.84 -2.23
CA ASN A 822 6.73 -17.78 -1.16
C ASN A 822 6.26 -17.23 0.20
N PRO A 823 5.93 -18.09 1.18
CA PRO A 823 5.45 -17.67 2.49
C PRO A 823 6.58 -17.42 3.51
N LEU A 824 7.85 -17.47 3.09
CA LEU A 824 9.01 -17.37 3.99
C LEU A 824 9.55 -15.94 4.08
N THR A 825 9.21 -15.12 3.10
CA THR A 825 9.66 -13.75 2.98
C THR A 825 8.52 -12.76 2.65
N TYR A 826 7.36 -13.30 2.23
CA TYR A 826 6.14 -12.51 2.00
C TYR A 826 5.06 -12.79 3.05
N ILE A 827 4.30 -11.75 3.36
CA ILE A 827 3.08 -11.77 4.16
C ILE A 827 1.93 -11.10 3.41
N ASP A 828 0.68 -11.42 3.75
CA ASP A 828 -0.49 -10.70 3.25
C ASP A 828 -1.49 -10.46 4.39
N PRO A 829 -1.27 -9.47 5.28
CA PRO A 829 -2.09 -9.29 6.48
C PRO A 829 -3.55 -8.95 6.22
N TRP A 830 -3.85 -8.47 5.02
CA TRP A 830 -5.19 -8.04 4.64
C TRP A 830 -5.88 -9.05 3.73
N GLY A 831 -5.15 -10.02 3.18
CA GLY A 831 -5.69 -10.83 2.10
C GLY A 831 -5.99 -9.99 0.87
N TRP A 832 -5.09 -9.09 0.46
CA TRP A 832 -5.22 -8.28 -0.76
C TRP A 832 -4.07 -8.47 -1.74
N THR A 833 -2.91 -8.92 -1.27
CA THR A 833 -1.70 -9.04 -2.08
C THR A 833 -0.53 -9.49 -1.21
N GLY A 834 0.30 -10.38 -1.75
CA GLY A 834 1.60 -10.67 -1.15
C GLY A 834 2.45 -9.41 -1.05
N THR A 835 2.92 -9.12 0.15
CA THR A 835 3.84 -8.03 0.46
C THR A 835 5.10 -8.62 1.08
N TYR A 836 6.26 -8.17 0.63
CA TYR A 836 7.53 -8.55 1.24
C TYR A 836 7.69 -7.75 2.53
N ILE A 837 8.21 -8.37 3.58
CA ILE A 837 8.60 -7.63 4.78
C ILE A 837 9.95 -7.00 4.51
N PHE A 838 9.98 -5.68 4.39
CA PHE A 838 11.23 -4.95 4.59
C PHE A 838 11.18 -4.35 5.98
N THR A 839 12.25 -4.56 6.73
CA THR A 839 12.47 -3.89 7.98
C THR A 839 13.62 -2.92 7.74
N ASP A 840 13.43 -1.64 8.05
CA ASP A 840 14.58 -0.74 8.27
C ASP A 840 15.23 -1.04 9.65
N GLY A 841 14.72 -2.10 10.29
CA GLY A 841 14.96 -2.61 11.62
C GLY A 841 14.27 -1.81 12.72
N THR A 842 13.85 -0.57 12.49
CA THR A 842 13.03 0.20 13.44
C THR A 842 11.57 -0.21 13.38
N THR A 843 11.08 -0.45 12.17
CA THR A 843 9.69 -0.76 11.83
C THR A 843 9.68 -1.84 10.76
N SER A 844 8.85 -2.86 10.94
CA SER A 844 8.58 -3.85 9.90
C SER A 844 7.48 -3.29 9.00
N TYR A 845 7.82 -2.98 7.75
CA TYR A 845 6.87 -2.44 6.79
C TYR A 845 6.29 -3.56 5.91
N ILE A 846 5.00 -3.44 5.63
CA ILE A 846 4.24 -4.32 4.74
C ILE A 846 4.34 -3.72 3.33
N GLY A 847 5.25 -4.25 2.49
CA GLY A 847 5.65 -3.68 1.20
C GLY A 847 5.26 -4.46 -0.07
N LYS A 848 4.54 -3.86 -1.05
CA LYS A 848 4.47 -4.38 -2.43
C LYS A 848 5.71 -3.95 -3.22
N GLY A 849 6.74 -4.79 -3.30
CA GLY A 849 7.97 -4.41 -4.05
C GLY A 849 8.57 -3.09 -3.51
N PRO A 850 9.44 -2.38 -4.27
CA PRO A 850 10.28 -1.33 -3.71
C PRO A 850 9.48 -0.36 -2.85
N ILE A 851 9.93 -0.22 -1.59
CA ILE A 851 9.51 0.59 -0.42
C ILE A 851 8.47 1.69 -0.70
N VAL A 852 8.67 2.38 -1.79
CA VAL A 852 7.84 3.40 -2.41
C VAL A 852 6.36 3.03 -2.61
N ARG A 853 6.05 1.81 -3.09
CA ARG A 853 4.73 1.50 -3.64
C ARG A 853 3.68 1.17 -2.56
N ALA A 854 4.13 0.63 -1.42
CA ALA A 854 3.29 0.38 -0.27
C ALA A 854 3.03 1.64 0.57
N ASN A 855 4.05 2.47 0.79
CA ASN A 855 3.87 3.77 1.47
C ASN A 855 2.82 4.62 0.74
N ARG A 856 2.80 4.56 -0.60
CA ARG A 856 1.79 5.22 -1.43
C ARG A 856 0.40 4.59 -1.37
N SER A 857 0.29 3.28 -1.16
CA SER A 857 -0.98 2.54 -1.12
C SER A 857 -1.64 2.54 0.27
N MET A 858 -0.84 2.56 1.34
CA MET A 858 -1.32 2.58 2.72
C MET A 858 -1.74 4.00 3.14
N ALA A 859 -0.92 5.01 2.82
CA ALA A 859 -1.28 6.42 3.05
C ALA A 859 -2.55 6.82 2.28
N ALA A 860 -2.76 6.28 1.07
CA ALA A 860 -3.93 6.54 0.24
C ALA A 860 -5.24 5.92 0.75
N ARG A 861 -5.19 4.90 1.61
CA ARG A 861 -6.38 4.17 2.09
C ARG A 861 -6.75 4.50 3.53
N ILE A 862 -5.78 4.88 4.36
CA ILE A 862 -5.98 5.13 5.79
C ILE A 862 -6.26 6.62 6.06
N ASN A 863 -5.59 7.55 5.37
CA ASN A 863 -5.69 8.98 5.70
C ASN A 863 -6.50 9.81 4.72
N GLY A 864 -6.98 9.24 3.60
CA GLY A 864 -7.58 10.03 2.52
C GLY A 864 -6.67 11.13 1.95
N SER A 865 -5.40 11.21 2.37
CA SER A 865 -4.51 12.31 2.04
C SER A 865 -3.87 12.05 0.68
N ALA A 866 -4.46 12.62 -0.36
CA ALA A 866 -3.82 12.78 -1.65
C ALA A 866 -2.46 13.46 -1.48
N ASN A 867 -1.41 12.98 -2.15
CA ASN A 867 -0.16 13.74 -2.29
C ASN A 867 -0.29 14.84 -3.36
N ALA A 868 0.58 15.86 -3.39
CA ALA A 868 0.52 16.95 -4.38
C ALA A 868 0.44 16.44 -5.83
N THR A 869 1.11 15.33 -6.09
CA THR A 869 1.13 14.64 -7.37
C THR A 869 -0.24 14.03 -7.73
N GLN A 870 -0.97 13.53 -6.74
CA GLN A 870 -2.36 13.06 -6.85
C GLN A 870 -3.34 14.23 -6.97
N PHE A 871 -3.08 15.39 -6.34
CA PHE A 871 -3.83 16.62 -6.61
C PHE A 871 -3.68 17.06 -8.07
N ALA A 872 -2.52 16.84 -8.70
CA ALA A 872 -2.38 17.09 -10.15
C ALA A 872 -3.22 16.13 -11.01
N HIS A 873 -3.33 14.85 -10.63
CA HIS A 873 -4.23 13.91 -11.30
C HIS A 873 -5.72 14.18 -11.02
N ALA A 874 -6.06 14.68 -9.83
CA ALA A 874 -7.43 15.06 -9.48
C ALA A 874 -7.88 16.34 -10.19
N ASP A 875 -7.02 17.37 -10.24
CA ASP A 875 -7.36 18.69 -10.80
C ASP A 875 -7.22 18.74 -12.33
N PHE A 876 -6.40 17.87 -12.93
CA PHE A 876 -6.10 17.91 -14.37
C PHE A 876 -6.29 16.59 -15.11
N GLY A 877 -6.70 15.50 -14.44
CA GLY A 877 -6.83 14.17 -15.05
C GLY A 877 -5.54 13.69 -15.73
N ASP A 878 -5.67 12.86 -16.76
CA ASP A 878 -4.55 12.39 -17.61
C ASP A 878 -4.24 13.37 -18.75
N SER A 879 -4.38 14.69 -18.52
CA SER A 879 -4.11 15.70 -19.55
C SER A 879 -2.62 16.02 -19.67
N LYS A 880 -2.16 16.46 -20.86
CA LYS A 880 -0.75 16.88 -21.10
C LYS A 880 -0.28 17.96 -20.13
N LEU A 881 -1.17 18.88 -19.76
CA LEU A 881 -0.89 19.92 -18.76
C LEU A 881 -0.76 19.32 -17.36
N GLY A 882 -1.65 18.39 -16.99
CA GLY A 882 -1.57 17.59 -15.77
C GLY A 882 -0.23 16.87 -15.65
N PHE A 883 0.19 16.14 -16.68
CA PHE A 883 1.51 15.47 -16.69
C PHE A 883 2.68 16.44 -16.53
N MET A 884 2.67 17.60 -17.20
CA MET A 884 3.72 18.62 -17.03
C MET A 884 3.74 19.19 -15.61
N VAL A 885 2.57 19.45 -15.03
CA VAL A 885 2.42 19.99 -13.67
C VAL A 885 2.85 18.96 -12.63
N GLU A 886 2.37 17.73 -12.77
CA GLU A 886 2.77 16.55 -12.01
C GLU A 886 4.30 16.37 -12.04
N HIS A 887 4.90 16.45 -13.23
CA HIS A 887 6.35 16.39 -13.37
C HIS A 887 7.07 17.52 -12.61
N ARG A 888 6.56 18.75 -12.67
CA ARG A 888 7.16 19.88 -11.95
C ARG A 888 6.97 19.80 -10.43
N LEU A 889 5.89 19.19 -9.97
CA LEU A 889 5.68 18.82 -8.56
C LEU A 889 6.68 17.74 -8.13
N MET A 890 6.85 16.70 -8.94
CA MET A 890 7.84 15.64 -8.69
C MET A 890 9.28 16.17 -8.60
N GLU A 891 9.63 17.19 -9.39
CA GLU A 891 10.93 17.87 -9.31
C GLU A 891 11.07 18.77 -8.07
N LYS A 892 9.97 19.33 -7.58
CA LYS A 892 9.96 20.26 -6.45
C LYS A 892 10.06 19.59 -5.09
N TYR A 893 9.38 18.47 -4.88
CA TYR A 893 9.42 17.73 -3.61
C TYR A 893 10.65 16.87 -3.42
N ASP A 894 11.61 16.96 -4.33
CA ASP A 894 12.70 16.01 -4.46
C ASP A 894 12.20 14.57 -4.29
N ALA A 895 11.05 14.25 -4.90
CA ALA A 895 10.46 12.91 -4.91
C ALA A 895 11.36 11.90 -5.65
N ARG A 896 12.50 12.38 -6.16
CA ARG A 896 13.62 11.62 -6.70
C ARG A 896 14.70 11.27 -5.64
N ALA A 897 14.62 11.79 -4.40
CA ALA A 897 15.65 11.68 -3.37
C ALA A 897 15.18 11.55 -1.90
N SER A 898 13.87 11.45 -1.60
CA SER A 898 13.45 11.08 -0.23
C SER A 898 13.87 9.62 0.08
N ASN A 899 14.24 9.30 1.32
CA ASN A 899 14.51 7.91 1.74
C ASN A 899 13.28 6.99 1.54
N ALA A 900 12.09 7.56 1.33
CA ALA A 900 10.90 6.83 0.90
C ALA A 900 10.86 6.52 -0.61
N PHE A 901 11.92 6.84 -1.36
CA PHE A 901 12.12 6.66 -2.81
C PHE A 901 13.57 6.32 -3.22
N ALA A 902 14.39 5.80 -2.31
CA ALA A 902 15.74 5.35 -2.65
C ALA A 902 15.71 3.89 -3.17
N ASN A 903 15.25 3.70 -4.41
CA ASN A 903 15.80 2.76 -5.39
C ASN A 903 15.05 2.87 -6.73
N ASP A 904 15.84 2.89 -7.80
CA ASP A 904 15.51 2.75 -9.23
C ASP A 904 15.35 4.06 -10.07
N PRO A 905 15.73 4.04 -11.36
CA PRO A 905 16.54 5.00 -12.08
C PRO A 905 15.63 5.68 -13.12
N VAL A 906 16.14 6.38 -14.12
CA VAL A 906 15.36 6.88 -15.28
C VAL A 906 14.53 8.15 -15.04
N ARG A 907 15.19 9.25 -15.36
CA ARG A 907 14.66 10.60 -15.56
C ARG A 907 13.71 10.71 -16.78
N ASN A 908 12.57 10.00 -16.82
CA ASN A 908 11.70 10.10 -18.00
C ASN A 908 10.20 9.99 -17.74
N SER A 909 9.66 10.90 -16.91
CA SER A 909 8.21 11.07 -16.88
C SER A 909 7.72 11.71 -18.20
N PRO A 910 6.56 11.29 -18.76
CA PRO A 910 5.95 11.93 -19.94
C PRO A 910 5.81 13.45 -19.80
N GLY A 911 5.51 13.91 -18.58
CA GLY A 911 5.48 15.32 -18.21
C GLY A 911 6.81 16.06 -18.38
N LYS A 912 7.95 15.41 -18.17
CA LYS A 912 9.28 16.00 -18.39
C LYS A 912 9.47 16.40 -19.85
N LYS A 913 9.21 15.44 -20.74
CA LYS A 913 9.35 15.66 -22.19
C LYS A 913 8.39 16.72 -22.69
N LEU A 914 7.15 16.70 -22.20
CA LEU A 914 6.15 17.71 -22.51
C LEU A 914 6.57 19.09 -22.00
N TYR A 915 7.14 19.19 -20.80
CA TYR A 915 7.60 20.44 -20.20
C TYR A 915 8.83 21.02 -20.91
N GLU A 916 9.84 20.19 -21.17
CA GLU A 916 11.07 20.59 -21.87
C GLU A 916 10.81 20.98 -23.33
N ALA A 917 9.81 20.38 -23.99
CA ALA A 917 9.40 20.72 -25.35
C ALA A 917 8.39 21.90 -25.42
N ALA A 918 7.85 22.37 -24.30
CA ALA A 918 6.87 23.45 -24.26
C ALA A 918 7.52 24.84 -24.38
N ASP A 919 6.79 25.82 -24.91
CA ASP A 919 7.27 27.20 -24.96
C ASP A 919 7.41 27.80 -23.55
N ILE A 920 8.20 28.89 -23.45
CA ILE A 920 8.49 29.57 -22.18
C ILE A 920 7.22 30.03 -21.44
N LYS A 921 6.16 30.38 -22.17
CA LYS A 921 4.89 30.85 -21.59
C LYS A 921 4.16 29.68 -20.91
N THR A 922 4.19 28.51 -21.55
CA THR A 922 3.61 27.26 -21.06
C THR A 922 4.42 26.70 -19.90
N GLN A 923 5.75 26.69 -19.97
CA GLN A 923 6.60 26.31 -18.84
C GLN A 923 6.36 27.19 -17.61
N ARG A 924 6.20 28.51 -17.79
CA ARG A 924 5.83 29.43 -16.69
C ARG A 924 4.45 29.14 -16.12
N LYS A 925 3.47 28.81 -16.97
CA LYS A 925 2.11 28.40 -16.53
C LYS A 925 2.16 27.11 -15.73
N VAL A 926 2.87 26.09 -16.24
CA VAL A 926 3.07 24.80 -15.54
C VAL A 926 3.74 25.02 -14.19
N ASN A 927 4.83 25.80 -14.13
CA ASN A 927 5.50 26.10 -12.86
C ASN A 927 4.57 26.77 -11.86
N ARG A 928 3.70 27.67 -12.32
CA ARG A 928 2.75 28.38 -11.46
C ARG A 928 1.66 27.45 -10.92
N LEU A 929 1.11 26.57 -11.77
CA LEU A 929 0.11 25.57 -11.39
C LEU A 929 0.70 24.49 -10.47
N ALA A 930 1.91 24.00 -10.76
CA ALA A 930 2.64 23.10 -9.88
C ALA A 930 2.89 23.75 -8.53
N ASN A 931 3.38 24.99 -8.49
CA ASN A 931 3.56 25.70 -7.22
C ASN A 931 2.25 25.93 -6.48
N SER A 932 1.12 26.10 -7.19
CA SER A 932 -0.21 26.24 -6.60
C SER A 932 -0.71 24.93 -5.99
N LEU A 933 -0.54 23.80 -6.68
CA LEU A 933 -0.94 22.48 -6.17
C LEU A 933 -0.05 21.99 -5.04
N ASP A 934 1.26 22.22 -5.13
CA ASP A 934 2.21 21.95 -4.06
C ASP A 934 1.80 22.68 -2.78
N LYS A 935 1.40 23.92 -2.96
CA LYS A 935 0.88 24.77 -1.90
C LYS A 935 -0.46 24.27 -1.35
N LYS A 936 -1.39 23.81 -2.19
CA LYS A 936 -2.64 23.14 -1.73
C LYS A 936 -2.38 21.83 -0.98
N PHE A 937 -1.36 21.08 -1.38
CA PHE A 937 -1.00 19.83 -0.72
C PHE A 937 -0.26 20.04 0.60
N LYS A 938 0.81 20.84 0.62
CA LYS A 938 1.51 21.19 1.89
C LYS A 938 0.53 21.74 2.91
N ALA A 939 -0.45 22.45 2.40
CA ALA A 939 -1.60 22.85 3.15
C ALA A 939 -2.39 21.62 3.71
N SER A 940 -2.90 20.72 2.86
CA SER A 940 -3.74 19.59 3.30
C SER A 940 -3.06 18.50 4.16
N VAL A 941 -1.73 18.44 4.26
CA VAL A 941 -1.01 17.43 5.10
C VAL A 941 -0.14 18.00 6.23
N GLY A 942 -0.08 19.32 6.43
CA GLY A 942 0.64 19.92 7.56
C GLY A 942 2.17 19.74 7.59
N CYS A 943 2.80 19.21 6.53
CA CYS A 943 4.25 19.07 6.39
C CYS A 943 4.79 20.12 5.39
N GLY A 944 5.60 21.08 5.85
CA GLY A 944 6.33 22.03 5.00
C GLY A 944 7.75 21.64 4.66
#